data_AF-A0A2E8LZY6-F1
#
_entry.id   AF-A0A2E8LZY6-F1
#
_cell.length_a   1.000
_cell.length_b   1.000
_cell.length_c   1.000
_cell.angle_alpha   90.00
_cell.angle_beta   90.00
_cell.angle_gamma   90.00
#
_symmetry.space_group_name_H-M   'P 1'
#
loop_
_entity.id
_entity.type
_entity.pdbx_description
1 polymer ?
#
loop_
_entity_poly.entity_id
_entity_poly.type
_entity_poly.pdbx_seq_one_letter_code
_entity_poly.pdbx_strand_id
1 'polypeptide(L)'
;MWRFTQGAGWLLLAGYFPAQAGGDVVQSPDTERMKGLRNYAAAVLQHGRDTYGEKHSPLFVDALEVSTMKAPEKMYIHRLGGPGPRSKQPFQPVISSNLAYQGNLMRFLVGISKLTGDSRYEEAYKESLRYCFQHYAVANGLLQMGHHRWINLNTDDQDGNDWPAGKSGHEMKRDYPYYPIFWDADPVAARRMMTAHWDSHIQDWGFMNFTRHGSYVKELNEETVWSQPITKPVVGIVKGNLTFFDSGSDIIYAGAQLGLLDDDDRPLFWAQRLYARYSESAHPDTGLPPWHHTSLRTFGSEEESIPEYALITSGSAGLMNGGGIAMLRLGEELGSKGQYYRETMLKHLKAFAKYCYRPEVNEMRNMLFDGTDLAEREAKNAKPGQEVKSSWIPWAPTPTNILAFAICYRQSADEEIWEALRAMCRGNNFGDIGDGKDMSPRLNLETEEEDYLLIFPLVELFKATSDRSYLELGRVIANNAFGKHFRPEQGLFTPSPLHRVANLCSAEPLALLTLEAALQGRLGEVPSYSGSNEGEQMPFLRASKSRAYKPSVSHLHYPHVATALCDDLLPSSSGDTSVPVMSWQNVRKPTVEAVVTFPNVLDGPVTVSGMTDHAESRNTVSAMRIDSKHCYTLTGNLKGSGDLAISVKSGRHVWAPGSTWTTTSWSPTETYNMVMNVAEGAKFSFRGLVQEVEGAYKWCSGAGIVKNGLGVCELTADYTPIYDPDRRNNRGYRADTTVNAGVLMVNNTSGSGVSPKSTVVVNHGAVLSGNGAIGAGGSSSPVVVKPGGRIDPGDGIGTLTLRDGLELREGARMQFEIGEQSDLLRIAGGTFRGSKHRSVVITIKDLGGVKAGRSYNLIDFTGASFVDVEANDFRLDKSQNFQGTFHLVGTRLQFSVFAPRLTPETAPAMPPAPASVPDAVRPAKQQRRSSAYTWSNGKGGEWEDSANWEGRRRPNEKEAEWVQYEFEEPRKISGVKVYWHANGGDRRVPESWRILYRHQGRWKPAEALGSYPVELDQFNKVKFKVFEADRIRLEAHLQPGVSAGIHEWRILPQGPR
;
A
#
# COMPACT_ATOMS: atom_id res chain seq x y z
N MET A 1 66.26 22.50 20.18
CA MET A 1 65.29 22.45 21.31
C MET A 1 65.46 23.76 22.08
N TRP A 2 64.36 24.47 22.37
CA TRP A 2 64.25 25.70 23.19
C TRP A 2 64.73 27.03 22.57
N ARG A 3 64.05 28.19 22.67
CA ARG A 3 62.64 28.59 22.96
C ARG A 3 62.60 30.15 22.93
N PHE A 4 61.44 30.73 22.58
CA PHE A 4 60.97 32.13 22.84
C PHE A 4 61.62 33.29 22.05
N THR A 5 60.96 34.38 21.60
CA THR A 5 59.61 34.97 21.80
C THR A 5 59.36 36.05 20.71
N GLN A 6 58.08 36.20 20.31
CA GLN A 6 57.30 37.39 19.89
C GLN A 6 57.93 38.60 19.16
N GLY A 7 57.24 39.00 18.08
CA GLY A 7 57.26 40.38 17.54
C GLY A 7 56.26 40.53 16.39
N ALA A 8 55.15 41.21 16.63
CA ALA A 8 54.12 41.53 15.65
C ALA A 8 54.59 42.61 14.65
N GLY A 9 54.18 42.51 13.39
CA GLY A 9 54.30 43.57 12.39
C GLY A 9 53.28 43.36 11.27
N TRP A 10 52.22 44.17 11.26
CA TRP A 10 51.17 44.16 10.24
C TRP A 10 51.49 45.15 9.12
N LEU A 11 51.43 44.65 7.88
CA LEU A 11 50.81 45.21 6.67
C LEU A 11 51.34 46.54 6.04
N LEU A 12 51.79 46.47 4.78
CA LEU A 12 50.96 46.72 3.57
C LEU A 12 51.75 46.57 2.23
N LEU A 13 51.10 45.86 1.29
CA LEU A 13 51.02 45.92 -0.20
C LEU A 13 51.77 47.06 -0.94
N ALA A 14 52.22 47.00 -2.20
CA ALA A 14 52.03 46.17 -3.42
C ALA A 14 53.30 46.37 -4.31
N GLY A 15 53.62 45.67 -5.38
CA GLY A 15 53.04 44.59 -6.19
C GLY A 15 53.98 44.33 -7.39
N TYR A 16 53.90 43.16 -8.00
CA TYR A 16 54.47 42.90 -9.33
C TYR A 16 53.64 41.77 -9.99
N PHE A 17 53.03 42.07 -11.13
CA PHE A 17 52.37 41.10 -12.00
C PHE A 17 53.41 40.27 -12.76
N PRO A 18 53.08 39.01 -13.09
CA PRO A 18 53.31 38.55 -14.45
C PRO A 18 52.04 37.97 -15.08
N ALA A 19 51.98 38.13 -16.41
CA ALA A 19 50.88 37.78 -17.29
C ALA A 19 50.47 36.30 -17.20
N GLN A 20 49.18 36.06 -17.00
CA GLN A 20 48.54 34.77 -17.24
C GLN A 20 48.36 34.59 -18.75
N ALA A 21 49.07 33.63 -19.33
CA ALA A 21 48.65 33.00 -20.57
C ALA A 21 47.36 32.22 -20.27
N GLY A 22 46.25 32.68 -20.82
CA GLY A 22 44.99 31.94 -20.85
C GLY A 22 45.13 30.76 -21.80
N GLY A 23 45.49 29.60 -21.27
CA GLY A 23 45.20 28.32 -21.90
C GLY A 23 44.06 27.69 -21.12
N ASP A 24 42.92 27.44 -21.78
CA ASP A 24 41.88 26.56 -21.25
C ASP A 24 42.53 25.22 -20.93
N VAL A 25 42.59 24.87 -19.64
CA VAL A 25 43.03 23.55 -19.21
C VAL A 25 41.98 22.56 -19.70
N VAL A 26 42.30 21.81 -20.75
CA VAL A 26 41.48 20.68 -21.21
C VAL A 26 41.32 19.73 -20.02
N GLN A 27 40.13 19.68 -19.43
CA GLN A 27 39.83 18.80 -18.30
C GLN A 27 39.87 17.35 -18.77
N SER A 28 40.63 16.50 -18.08
CA SER A 28 40.71 15.08 -18.42
C SER A 28 39.34 14.40 -18.21
N PRO A 29 38.98 13.35 -18.99
CA PRO A 29 37.74 12.61 -18.80
C PRO A 29 37.52 12.11 -17.36
N ASP A 30 38.60 11.73 -16.67
CA ASP A 30 38.55 11.31 -15.26
C ASP A 30 38.13 12.45 -14.33
N THR A 31 38.61 13.68 -14.60
CA THR A 31 38.21 14.88 -13.84
C THR A 31 36.72 15.17 -14.02
N GLU A 32 36.19 15.03 -15.24
CA GLU A 32 34.76 15.23 -15.50
C GLU A 32 33.90 14.12 -14.88
N ARG A 33 34.33 12.85 -14.90
CA ARG A 33 33.63 11.77 -14.18
C ARG A 33 33.57 12.04 -12.67
N MET A 34 34.71 12.39 -12.06
CA MET A 34 34.74 12.72 -10.62
C MET A 34 33.87 13.92 -10.25
N LYS A 35 33.82 14.94 -11.12
CA LYS A 35 32.89 16.08 -10.96
C LYS A 35 31.43 15.63 -11.09
N GLY A 36 31.12 14.76 -12.05
CA GLY A 36 29.79 14.16 -12.20
C GLY A 36 29.35 13.36 -10.97
N LEU A 37 30.24 12.56 -10.37
CA LEU A 37 29.96 11.82 -9.14
C LEU A 37 29.70 12.76 -7.94
N ARG A 38 30.44 13.87 -7.83
CA ARG A 38 30.17 14.91 -6.82
C ARG A 38 28.81 15.57 -7.04
N ASN A 39 28.46 15.87 -8.30
CA ASN A 39 27.16 16.41 -8.66
C ASN A 39 26.03 15.44 -8.33
N TYR A 40 26.22 14.14 -8.57
CA TYR A 40 25.28 13.10 -8.18
C TYR A 40 25.09 13.01 -6.67
N ALA A 41 26.17 13.02 -5.88
CA ALA A 41 26.06 13.04 -4.42
C ALA A 41 25.29 14.28 -3.91
N ALA A 42 25.55 15.45 -4.52
CA ALA A 42 24.82 16.68 -4.20
C ALA A 42 23.33 16.60 -4.58
N ALA A 43 23.00 16.07 -5.76
CA ALA A 43 21.64 15.89 -6.22
C ALA A 43 20.85 14.91 -5.34
N VAL A 44 21.46 13.78 -4.98
CA VAL A 44 20.87 12.81 -4.03
C VAL A 44 20.60 13.46 -2.67
N LEU A 45 21.55 14.24 -2.13
CA LEU A 45 21.36 14.88 -0.84
C LEU A 45 20.27 15.96 -0.88
N GLN A 46 20.19 16.72 -1.98
CA GLN A 46 19.24 17.82 -2.12
C GLN A 46 17.83 17.35 -2.47
N HIS A 47 17.71 16.39 -3.39
CA HIS A 47 16.44 15.99 -4.01
C HIS A 47 16.00 14.58 -3.62
N GLY A 48 16.94 13.73 -3.23
CA GLY A 48 16.68 12.35 -2.81
C GLY A 48 16.16 12.20 -1.39
N ARG A 49 16.01 13.29 -0.63
CA ARG A 49 15.48 13.28 0.74
C ARG A 49 13.96 13.38 0.75
N ASP A 50 13.36 12.80 1.79
CA ASP A 50 11.94 12.86 2.00
C ASP A 50 11.47 14.30 2.26
N THR A 51 10.62 14.77 1.35
CA THR A 51 9.91 16.06 1.41
C THR A 51 8.40 15.84 1.27
N TYR A 52 7.97 14.60 1.49
CA TYR A 52 6.62 14.09 1.32
C TYR A 52 6.01 13.77 2.69
N GLY A 53 4.72 13.47 2.70
CA GLY A 53 4.01 13.20 3.94
C GLY A 53 3.93 14.43 4.84
N GLU A 54 3.70 14.20 6.13
CA GLU A 54 3.69 15.21 7.19
C GLU A 54 5.03 15.28 7.93
N LYS A 55 5.77 14.17 8.04
CA LYS A 55 7.00 14.12 8.86
C LYS A 55 8.21 14.75 8.18
N HIS A 56 8.30 14.69 6.84
CA HIS A 56 9.47 15.12 6.07
C HIS A 56 10.77 14.54 6.68
N SER A 57 10.83 13.21 6.74
CA SER A 57 11.84 12.47 7.47
C SER A 57 13.25 12.63 6.86
N PRO A 58 14.32 12.21 7.56
CA PRO A 58 15.65 12.12 6.96
C PRO A 58 15.80 10.92 6.01
N LEU A 59 14.72 10.28 5.57
CA LEU A 59 14.83 9.10 4.72
C LEU A 59 15.19 9.47 3.27
N PHE A 60 15.81 8.53 2.56
CA PHE A 60 16.07 8.65 1.13
C PHE A 60 15.00 7.93 0.33
N VAL A 61 14.54 8.55 -0.75
CA VAL A 61 13.67 7.91 -1.75
C VAL A 61 14.47 6.91 -2.57
N ASP A 62 13.83 5.86 -3.08
CA ASP A 62 14.50 4.87 -3.92
C ASP A 62 14.80 5.40 -5.34
N ALA A 63 14.04 6.40 -5.81
CA ALA A 63 14.14 6.90 -7.18
C ALA A 63 13.72 8.37 -7.32
N LEU A 64 14.21 9.03 -8.38
CA LEU A 64 13.84 10.41 -8.75
C LEU A 64 13.41 10.50 -10.21
N GLU A 65 12.31 11.20 -10.48
CA GLU A 65 11.93 11.61 -11.83
C GLU A 65 12.88 12.70 -12.33
N VAL A 66 13.51 12.47 -13.48
CA VAL A 66 14.58 13.31 -14.06
C VAL A 66 14.09 14.73 -14.35
N SER A 67 12.86 14.89 -14.86
CA SER A 67 12.33 16.20 -15.24
C SER A 67 11.91 17.06 -14.04
N THR A 68 11.50 16.44 -12.93
CA THR A 68 10.93 17.14 -11.78
C THR A 68 11.86 17.18 -10.58
N MET A 69 12.89 16.33 -10.54
CA MET A 69 13.76 16.10 -9.38
C MET A 69 12.96 15.74 -8.13
N LYS A 70 11.84 15.02 -8.29
CA LYS A 70 10.99 14.51 -7.22
C LYS A 70 10.82 13.01 -7.36
N ALA A 71 10.50 12.33 -6.28
CA ALA A 71 10.21 10.91 -6.31
C ALA A 71 8.95 10.65 -7.14
N PRO A 72 8.95 9.60 -7.97
CA PRO A 72 7.78 9.23 -8.74
C PRO A 72 6.64 8.86 -7.78
N GLU A 73 5.48 9.50 -7.94
CA GLU A 73 4.29 9.24 -7.12
C GLU A 73 3.76 7.79 -7.26
N LYS A 74 4.24 7.04 -8.26
CA LYS A 74 3.89 5.63 -8.53
C LYS A 74 5.12 4.87 -8.97
N MET A 75 5.57 3.93 -8.14
CA MET A 75 6.57 2.93 -8.55
C MET A 75 5.94 1.54 -8.68
N TYR A 76 6.50 0.75 -9.57
CA TYR A 76 6.23 -0.69 -9.62
C TYR A 76 7.06 -1.34 -8.52
N ILE A 77 6.40 -2.04 -7.59
CA ILE A 77 7.06 -2.87 -6.58
C ILE A 77 6.40 -4.24 -6.64
N HIS A 78 7.18 -5.28 -6.95
CA HIS A 78 6.70 -6.61 -7.33
C HIS A 78 5.61 -7.13 -6.41
N ARG A 79 4.47 -7.43 -7.02
CA ARG A 79 3.58 -8.50 -6.55
C ARG A 79 3.96 -9.77 -7.29
N LEU A 80 4.86 -10.56 -6.70
CA LEU A 80 5.13 -11.98 -6.99
C LEU A 80 4.63 -12.49 -8.35
N GLY A 81 5.45 -12.30 -9.37
CA GLY A 81 5.40 -13.00 -10.66
C GLY A 81 5.54 -12.03 -11.82
N GLY A 82 6.34 -12.40 -12.83
CA GLY A 82 6.37 -11.71 -14.12
C GLY A 82 4.98 -11.66 -14.80
N PRO A 83 4.90 -11.30 -16.09
CA PRO A 83 3.63 -11.09 -16.79
C PRO A 83 2.79 -12.37 -16.76
N GLY A 84 1.85 -12.44 -15.80
CA GLY A 84 1.09 -13.63 -15.50
C GLY A 84 -0.21 -13.28 -14.78
N PRO A 85 -1.27 -14.08 -14.94
CA PRO A 85 -2.66 -13.72 -14.64
C PRO A 85 -3.03 -13.55 -13.15
N ARG A 86 -2.05 -13.55 -12.23
CA ARG A 86 -2.24 -13.47 -10.77
C ARG A 86 -2.08 -12.06 -10.17
N SER A 87 -1.63 -11.06 -10.93
CA SER A 87 -1.45 -9.68 -10.47
C SER A 87 -2.67 -8.78 -10.81
N LYS A 88 -3.84 -9.09 -10.26
CA LYS A 88 -5.07 -8.29 -10.48
C LYS A 88 -5.30 -7.17 -9.46
N GLN A 89 -4.25 -6.50 -8.98
CA GLN A 89 -4.43 -5.29 -8.16
C GLN A 89 -3.84 -4.04 -8.83
N PRO A 90 -4.54 -2.91 -8.76
CA PRO A 90 -4.07 -1.67 -9.37
C PRO A 90 -2.82 -1.15 -8.66
N PHE A 91 -1.91 -0.57 -9.44
CA PHE A 91 -0.75 0.22 -9.01
C PHE A 91 -1.13 1.14 -7.84
N GLN A 92 -0.56 0.99 -6.64
CA GLN A 92 -0.75 2.00 -5.59
C GLN A 92 0.29 3.12 -5.75
N PRO A 93 -0.06 4.38 -5.47
CA PRO A 93 0.91 5.45 -5.49
C PRO A 93 1.76 5.32 -4.23
N VAL A 94 2.98 4.85 -4.41
CA VAL A 94 3.95 4.67 -3.35
C VAL A 94 5.16 5.51 -3.69
N ILE A 95 5.53 6.39 -2.77
CA ILE A 95 6.88 6.97 -2.74
C ILE A 95 7.65 6.12 -1.74
N SER A 96 8.46 5.19 -2.27
CA SER A 96 9.14 4.21 -1.43
C SER A 96 10.48 4.70 -0.93
N SER A 97 10.74 4.37 0.32
CA SER A 97 12.07 4.26 0.90
C SER A 97 12.24 2.82 1.39
N ASN A 98 13.07 2.04 0.68
CA ASN A 98 13.34 0.65 1.02
C ASN A 98 14.83 0.42 1.28
N LEU A 99 15.20 0.39 2.56
CA LEU A 99 16.59 0.21 2.99
C LEU A 99 17.25 -1.07 2.45
N ALA A 100 16.48 -2.11 2.12
CA ALA A 100 17.04 -3.34 1.54
C ALA A 100 17.69 -3.07 0.17
N TYR A 101 17.11 -2.20 -0.65
CA TYR A 101 17.64 -1.89 -1.99
C TYR A 101 18.71 -0.80 -2.00
N GLN A 102 18.79 0.01 -0.95
CA GLN A 102 19.68 1.17 -0.91
C GLN A 102 21.14 0.81 -0.52
N GLY A 103 21.51 -0.47 -0.48
CA GLY A 103 22.87 -0.93 -0.15
C GLY A 103 23.96 -0.33 -1.03
N ASN A 104 23.71 -0.11 -2.32
CA ASN A 104 24.68 0.55 -3.22
C ASN A 104 24.80 2.04 -2.93
N LEU A 105 23.68 2.71 -2.63
CA LEU A 105 23.64 4.11 -2.26
C LEU A 105 24.44 4.37 -0.98
N MET A 106 24.27 3.51 0.03
CA MET A 106 25.07 3.54 1.27
C MET A 106 26.57 3.49 0.98
N ARG A 107 27.00 2.50 0.20
CA ARG A 107 28.42 2.30 -0.17
C ARG A 107 28.97 3.50 -0.93
N PHE A 108 28.19 4.03 -1.87
CA PHE A 108 28.56 5.21 -2.65
C PHE A 108 28.73 6.45 -1.77
N LEU A 109 27.76 6.77 -0.90
CA LEU A 109 27.80 7.98 -0.06
C LEU A 109 28.93 7.91 0.98
N VAL A 110 29.23 6.73 1.51
CA VAL A 110 30.41 6.51 2.37
C VAL A 110 31.71 6.70 1.56
N GLY A 111 31.81 6.06 0.40
CA GLY A 111 33.01 6.13 -0.44
C GLY A 111 33.31 7.56 -0.92
N ILE A 112 32.29 8.30 -1.38
CA ILE A 112 32.49 9.67 -1.88
C ILE A 112 32.86 10.62 -0.72
N SER A 113 32.31 10.40 0.48
CA SER A 113 32.68 11.17 1.68
C SER A 113 34.16 11.00 2.00
N LYS A 114 34.66 9.76 2.02
CA LYS A 114 36.08 9.45 2.29
C LYS A 114 37.01 9.99 1.21
N LEU A 115 36.71 9.74 -0.07
CA LEU A 115 37.54 10.20 -1.17
C LEU A 115 37.62 11.72 -1.29
N THR A 116 36.54 12.43 -0.98
CA THR A 116 36.48 13.90 -1.11
C THR A 116 36.78 14.66 0.18
N GLY A 117 36.73 13.99 1.34
CA GLY A 117 36.82 14.62 2.66
C GLY A 117 35.54 15.32 3.12
N ASP A 118 34.44 15.22 2.37
CA ASP A 118 33.16 15.86 2.69
C ASP A 118 32.22 14.87 3.39
N SER A 119 32.23 14.88 4.73
CA SER A 119 31.50 13.90 5.55
C SER A 119 29.98 14.04 5.53
N ARG A 120 29.43 15.09 4.90
CA ARG A 120 27.98 15.36 4.96
C ARG A 120 27.13 14.26 4.33
N TYR A 121 27.64 13.54 3.34
CA TYR A 121 26.88 12.49 2.65
C TYR A 121 26.77 11.23 3.50
N GLU A 122 27.88 10.79 4.11
CA GLU A 122 27.91 9.69 5.08
C GLU A 122 27.04 10.01 6.30
N GLU A 123 27.18 11.19 6.89
CA GLU A 123 26.40 11.58 8.07
C GLU A 123 24.90 11.71 7.78
N ALA A 124 24.51 12.21 6.61
CA ALA A 124 23.10 12.25 6.21
C ALA A 124 22.49 10.84 6.13
N TYR A 125 23.26 9.84 5.74
CA TYR A 125 22.79 8.47 5.66
C TYR A 125 22.75 7.78 7.04
N LYS A 126 23.71 8.07 7.92
CA LYS A 126 23.64 7.64 9.34
C LYS A 126 22.42 8.23 10.04
N GLU A 127 22.07 9.49 9.75
CA GLU A 127 20.84 10.13 10.25
C GLU A 127 19.58 9.39 9.78
N SER A 128 19.50 9.02 8.49
CA SER A 128 18.41 8.20 7.94
C SER A 128 18.25 6.87 8.70
N LEU A 129 19.38 6.18 8.98
CA LEU A 129 19.38 4.90 9.69
C LEU A 129 18.94 5.03 11.15
N ARG A 130 19.45 6.02 11.88
CA ARG A 130 19.00 6.31 13.27
C ARG A 130 17.50 6.58 13.32
N TYR A 131 16.98 7.33 12.35
CA TYR A 131 15.55 7.60 12.24
C TYR A 131 14.75 6.32 11.97
N CYS A 132 15.21 5.46 11.05
CA CYS A 132 14.60 4.15 10.81
C CYS A 132 14.58 3.26 12.06
N PHE A 133 15.69 3.16 12.79
CA PHE A 133 15.73 2.42 14.04
C PHE A 133 14.75 2.96 15.08
N GLN A 134 14.61 4.29 15.18
CA GLN A 134 13.74 4.92 16.15
C GLN A 134 12.25 4.79 15.79
N HIS A 135 11.89 4.88 14.52
CA HIS A 135 10.50 5.04 14.09
C HIS A 135 9.90 3.86 13.34
N TYR A 136 10.74 3.00 12.76
CA TYR A 136 10.32 1.92 11.87
C TYR A 136 10.87 0.54 12.24
N ALA A 137 11.60 0.43 13.35
CA ALA A 137 11.89 -0.86 13.97
C ALA A 137 10.65 -1.37 14.71
N VAL A 138 10.31 -2.64 14.52
CA VAL A 138 9.29 -3.32 15.35
C VAL A 138 9.91 -3.79 16.67
N ALA A 139 9.10 -4.29 17.60
CA ALA A 139 9.52 -4.63 18.95
C ALA A 139 10.73 -5.60 19.01
N ASN A 140 10.87 -6.53 18.06
CA ASN A 140 12.00 -7.44 18.01
C ASN A 140 13.27 -6.86 17.37
N GLY A 141 13.20 -5.66 16.79
CA GLY A 141 14.33 -4.96 16.16
C GLY A 141 14.36 -5.05 14.63
N LEU A 142 13.51 -5.85 13.99
CA LEU A 142 13.41 -5.86 12.52
C LEU A 142 12.97 -4.48 12.00
N LEU A 143 13.57 -4.06 10.89
CA LEU A 143 13.14 -2.87 10.16
C LEU A 143 12.10 -3.25 9.10
N GLN A 144 11.17 -2.33 8.84
CA GLN A 144 10.17 -2.47 7.76
C GLN A 144 10.82 -2.28 6.39
N MET A 145 11.50 -3.32 5.90
CA MET A 145 12.27 -3.32 4.66
C MET A 145 12.19 -4.67 3.93
N GLY A 146 12.71 -4.72 2.70
CA GLY A 146 12.79 -5.94 1.90
C GLY A 146 11.72 -6.04 0.82
N HIS A 147 11.54 -7.24 0.28
CA HIS A 147 10.72 -7.48 -0.92
C HIS A 147 9.21 -7.34 -0.67
N HIS A 148 8.79 -7.30 0.61
CA HIS A 148 7.37 -7.24 1.01
C HIS A 148 7.03 -6.07 1.95
N ARG A 149 8.02 -5.24 2.30
CA ARG A 149 7.87 -4.09 3.19
C ARG A 149 8.79 -2.95 2.78
N TRP A 150 8.30 -1.74 2.95
CA TRP A 150 9.05 -0.49 2.73
C TRP A 150 8.37 0.63 3.53
N ILE A 151 9.00 1.80 3.60
CA ILE A 151 8.36 3.00 4.13
C ILE A 151 7.71 3.77 2.99
N ASN A 152 6.41 4.07 3.13
CA ASN A 152 5.70 4.93 2.20
C ASN A 152 5.78 6.38 2.71
N LEU A 153 6.64 7.16 2.06
CA LEU A 153 6.93 8.54 2.46
C LEU A 153 5.75 9.49 2.25
N ASN A 154 4.74 9.12 1.45
CA ASN A 154 3.50 9.91 1.37
C ASN A 154 2.63 9.80 2.63
N THR A 155 2.70 8.67 3.33
CA THR A 155 1.85 8.37 4.49
C THR A 155 2.61 8.36 5.81
N ASP A 156 3.93 8.55 5.78
CA ASP A 156 4.83 8.46 6.93
C ASP A 156 4.75 7.13 7.71
N ASP A 157 4.32 6.06 7.03
CA ASP A 157 4.03 4.75 7.62
C ASP A 157 4.64 3.63 6.77
N GLN A 158 4.78 2.45 7.37
CA GLN A 158 5.16 1.25 6.64
C GLN A 158 4.05 0.83 5.67
N ASP A 159 4.45 0.29 4.54
CA ASP A 159 3.57 -0.24 3.51
C ASP A 159 4.15 -1.56 2.99
N GLY A 160 3.32 -2.38 2.34
CA GLY A 160 3.70 -3.73 1.99
C GLY A 160 2.64 -4.57 1.33
N ASN A 161 3.10 -5.59 0.62
CA ASN A 161 2.24 -6.56 -0.06
C ASN A 161 1.74 -7.63 0.92
N ASP A 162 0.75 -7.28 1.75
CA ASP A 162 0.06 -8.21 2.65
C ASP A 162 -0.95 -9.09 1.89
N TRP A 163 -0.47 -10.21 1.32
CA TRP A 163 -1.34 -11.19 0.70
C TRP A 163 -0.99 -12.63 1.10
N PRO A 164 -1.84 -13.31 1.91
CA PRO A 164 -3.02 -12.81 2.63
C PRO A 164 -2.69 -11.81 3.76
N ALA A 165 -3.67 -11.00 4.17
CA ALA A 165 -3.53 -10.08 5.29
C ALA A 165 -3.03 -10.80 6.57
N GLY A 166 -1.98 -10.25 7.19
CA GLY A 166 -1.34 -10.82 8.39
C GLY A 166 -0.36 -11.98 8.13
N LYS A 167 0.03 -12.25 6.87
CA LYS A 167 0.97 -13.34 6.53
C LYS A 167 2.24 -12.91 5.77
N SER A 168 2.38 -11.67 5.32
CA SER A 168 3.62 -11.25 4.66
C SER A 168 4.66 -10.85 5.71
N GLY A 169 5.77 -11.55 5.68
CA GLY A 169 6.91 -11.34 6.59
C GLY A 169 7.98 -10.45 6.00
N HIS A 170 8.99 -10.16 6.82
CA HIS A 170 10.29 -9.67 6.40
C HIS A 170 10.87 -10.64 5.36
N GLU A 171 11.27 -10.16 4.19
CA GLU A 171 11.87 -10.99 3.12
C GLU A 171 13.02 -10.22 2.48
N MET A 172 14.21 -10.81 2.50
CA MET A 172 15.37 -10.33 1.76
C MET A 172 15.81 -11.37 0.74
N LYS A 173 16.22 -10.91 -0.44
CA LYS A 173 16.70 -11.74 -1.55
C LYS A 173 17.80 -11.07 -2.35
N ARG A 174 19.04 -11.39 -1.99
CA ARG A 174 20.28 -10.84 -2.53
C ARG A 174 20.39 -9.32 -2.32
N ASP A 175 19.94 -8.83 -1.18
CA ASP A 175 19.85 -7.39 -0.95
C ASP A 175 21.16 -6.81 -0.34
N TYR A 176 21.83 -7.56 0.53
CA TYR A 176 23.14 -7.22 1.15
C TYR A 176 23.32 -5.73 1.54
N PRO A 177 22.49 -5.18 2.45
CA PRO A 177 22.68 -3.85 3.00
C PRO A 177 24.09 -3.67 3.54
N TYR A 178 24.60 -2.44 3.50
CA TYR A 178 25.96 -2.17 3.96
C TYR A 178 26.01 -2.11 5.50
N TYR A 179 25.93 -3.25 6.19
CA TYR A 179 25.85 -3.32 7.65
C TYR A 179 26.91 -2.52 8.44
N PRO A 180 28.15 -2.30 7.95
CA PRO A 180 29.08 -1.38 8.61
C PRO A 180 28.52 0.03 8.87
N ILE A 181 27.77 0.63 7.93
CA ILE A 181 27.17 1.96 8.19
C ILE A 181 26.00 1.88 9.18
N PHE A 182 25.29 0.75 9.25
CA PHE A 182 24.26 0.52 10.29
C PHE A 182 24.92 0.49 11.67
N TRP A 183 26.03 -0.23 11.79
CA TRP A 183 26.81 -0.33 13.02
C TRP A 183 27.40 1.02 13.45
N ASP A 184 27.97 1.78 12.51
CA ASP A 184 28.49 3.13 12.78
C ASP A 184 27.38 4.13 13.16
N ALA A 185 26.15 3.93 12.66
CA ALA A 185 25.01 4.77 12.99
C ALA A 185 24.48 4.50 14.41
N ASP A 186 24.23 3.24 14.73
CA ASP A 186 23.81 2.76 16.06
C ASP A 186 24.14 1.25 16.21
N PRO A 187 25.21 0.89 16.95
CA PRO A 187 25.65 -0.50 17.05
C PRO A 187 24.69 -1.38 17.87
N VAL A 188 23.92 -0.80 18.79
CA VAL A 188 22.95 -1.56 19.60
C VAL A 188 21.74 -1.91 18.75
N ALA A 189 21.19 -0.94 18.03
CA ALA A 189 20.06 -1.17 17.13
C ALA A 189 20.44 -2.08 15.95
N ALA A 190 21.65 -1.91 15.38
CA ALA A 190 22.16 -2.76 14.32
C ALA A 190 22.32 -4.22 14.77
N ARG A 191 22.94 -4.47 15.94
CA ARG A 191 23.04 -5.81 16.54
C ARG A 191 21.67 -6.45 16.69
N ARG A 192 20.72 -5.74 17.29
CA ARG A 192 19.36 -6.25 17.52
C ARG A 192 18.65 -6.56 16.21
N MET A 193 18.75 -5.69 15.20
CA MET A 193 18.14 -5.88 13.88
C MET A 193 18.71 -7.11 13.15
N MET A 194 20.04 -7.26 13.11
CA MET A 194 20.70 -8.40 12.45
C MET A 194 20.41 -9.73 13.18
N THR A 195 20.33 -9.68 14.51
CA THR A 195 19.92 -10.83 15.34
C THR A 195 18.46 -11.20 15.09
N ALA A 196 17.57 -10.20 14.99
CA ALA A 196 16.16 -10.43 14.66
C ALA A 196 15.96 -10.96 13.25
N HIS A 197 16.80 -10.56 12.29
CA HIS A 197 16.82 -11.12 10.94
C HIS A 197 17.07 -12.63 10.97
N TRP A 198 18.02 -13.09 11.79
CA TRP A 198 18.20 -14.52 12.02
C TRP A 198 17.00 -15.17 12.70
N ASP A 199 16.67 -14.69 13.89
CA ASP A 199 15.68 -15.36 14.74
C ASP A 199 14.32 -15.46 14.05
N SER A 200 13.87 -14.40 13.38
CA SER A 200 12.57 -14.38 12.71
C SER A 200 12.45 -15.34 11.52
N HIS A 201 13.58 -15.69 10.88
CA HIS A 201 13.62 -16.56 9.71
C HIS A 201 13.93 -18.02 10.07
N ILE A 202 14.79 -18.30 11.04
CA ILE A 202 15.13 -19.68 11.45
C ILE A 202 13.94 -20.32 12.17
N GLN A 203 13.47 -21.44 11.61
CA GLN A 203 12.37 -22.24 12.16
C GLN A 203 12.88 -23.45 12.95
N ASP A 204 14.07 -23.95 12.59
CA ASP A 204 14.72 -25.06 13.30
C ASP A 204 16.24 -24.91 13.24
N TRP A 205 16.85 -24.77 14.42
CA TRP A 205 18.29 -24.60 14.61
C TRP A 205 19.09 -25.92 14.49
N GLY A 206 18.45 -27.07 14.52
CA GLY A 206 19.09 -28.36 14.32
C GLY A 206 19.44 -28.59 12.85
N PHE A 207 18.44 -28.53 11.96
CA PHE A 207 18.61 -28.79 10.52
C PHE A 207 18.79 -27.55 9.65
N MET A 208 18.80 -26.36 10.26
CA MET A 208 18.83 -25.06 9.59
C MET A 208 17.63 -24.88 8.65
N ASN A 209 16.43 -25.26 9.09
CA ASN A 209 15.23 -24.86 8.37
C ASN A 209 15.04 -23.37 8.53
N PHE A 210 14.73 -22.69 7.44
CA PHE A 210 14.28 -21.32 7.52
C PHE A 210 13.10 -21.08 6.60
N THR A 211 12.35 -20.03 6.92
CA THR A 211 11.36 -19.45 6.03
C THR A 211 11.97 -18.22 5.37
N ARG A 212 11.71 -18.00 4.08
CA ARG A 212 12.03 -16.73 3.41
C ARG A 212 11.22 -15.54 3.97
N HIS A 213 10.15 -15.81 4.71
CA HIS A 213 9.25 -14.83 5.31
C HIS A 213 9.41 -14.80 6.83
N GLY A 214 10.24 -13.89 7.34
CA GLY A 214 10.47 -13.70 8.77
C GLY A 214 9.34 -12.93 9.46
N SER A 215 8.99 -13.32 10.68
CA SER A 215 7.90 -12.67 11.43
C SER A 215 8.33 -11.39 12.13
N TYR A 216 7.60 -10.30 11.89
CA TYR A 216 7.75 -9.02 12.60
C TYR A 216 7.30 -9.04 14.06
N VAL A 217 6.58 -10.09 14.49
CA VAL A 217 6.01 -10.20 15.85
C VAL A 217 6.66 -11.31 16.67
N LYS A 218 7.65 -12.03 16.13
CA LYS A 218 8.39 -13.04 16.89
C LYS A 218 9.21 -12.34 17.97
N GLU A 219 8.99 -12.69 19.23
CA GLU A 219 9.78 -12.18 20.35
C GLU A 219 11.23 -12.65 20.24
N LEU A 220 12.16 -11.70 20.28
CA LEU A 220 13.59 -11.97 20.24
C LEU A 220 14.13 -12.09 21.67
N ASN A 221 14.85 -13.18 21.93
CA ASN A 221 15.65 -13.35 23.13
C ASN A 221 17.15 -13.31 22.77
N GLU A 222 17.75 -12.13 22.90
CA GLU A 222 19.15 -11.88 22.53
C GLU A 222 20.17 -12.70 23.35
N GLU A 223 19.81 -13.10 24.59
CA GLU A 223 20.69 -13.86 25.48
C GLU A 223 20.85 -15.32 25.01
N THR A 224 19.81 -15.89 24.41
CA THR A 224 19.75 -17.33 24.12
C THR A 224 19.74 -17.67 22.63
N VAL A 225 19.46 -16.70 21.74
CA VAL A 225 19.33 -16.91 20.29
C VAL A 225 20.55 -17.61 19.68
N TRP A 226 21.76 -17.29 20.12
CA TRP A 226 23.00 -17.90 19.59
C TRP A 226 23.47 -19.14 20.36
N SER A 227 22.82 -19.46 21.49
CA SER A 227 23.19 -20.55 22.41
C SER A 227 22.34 -21.81 22.19
N GLN A 228 21.93 -22.05 20.95
CA GLN A 228 21.03 -23.14 20.58
C GLN A 228 21.75 -24.50 20.59
N PRO A 229 21.06 -25.62 20.83
CA PRO A 229 21.68 -26.94 20.83
C PRO A 229 22.34 -27.27 19.49
N ILE A 230 23.63 -27.64 19.53
CA ILE A 230 24.37 -28.07 18.35
C ILE A 230 24.04 -29.53 18.05
N THR A 231 23.41 -29.78 16.90
CA THR A 231 23.09 -31.13 16.43
C THR A 231 24.16 -31.67 15.48
N LYS A 232 24.04 -32.93 15.04
CA LYS A 232 24.86 -33.45 13.93
C LYS A 232 24.49 -32.72 12.63
N PRO A 233 25.47 -32.42 11.75
CA PRO A 233 25.18 -31.88 10.42
C PRO A 233 24.20 -32.77 9.66
N VAL A 234 23.24 -32.14 8.99
CA VAL A 234 22.36 -32.80 8.02
C VAL A 234 23.01 -32.62 6.66
N VAL A 235 23.05 -33.67 5.84
CA VAL A 235 23.62 -33.66 4.49
C VAL A 235 22.55 -34.12 3.50
N GLY A 236 22.48 -33.48 2.34
CA GLY A 236 21.48 -33.76 1.31
C GLY A 236 20.17 -33.01 1.52
N ILE A 237 19.23 -33.30 0.61
CA ILE A 237 17.91 -32.67 0.56
C ILE A 237 16.94 -33.40 1.48
N VAL A 238 16.38 -32.68 2.45
CA VAL A 238 15.40 -33.23 3.41
C VAL A 238 14.06 -32.52 3.28
N LYS A 239 13.00 -33.11 3.82
CA LYS A 239 11.68 -32.46 3.83
C LYS A 239 11.71 -31.20 4.71
N GLY A 240 11.22 -30.07 4.20
CA GLY A 240 11.21 -28.79 4.94
C GLY A 240 10.59 -27.64 4.15
N ASN A 241 10.91 -26.41 4.54
CA ASN A 241 10.40 -25.18 3.91
C ASN A 241 11.09 -24.90 2.57
N LEU A 242 10.80 -23.74 1.96
CA LEU A 242 11.50 -23.25 0.75
C LEU A 242 12.74 -22.45 1.15
N THR A 243 13.85 -23.14 1.35
CA THR A 243 15.12 -22.57 1.82
C THR A 243 15.99 -22.07 0.64
N PHE A 244 15.42 -21.21 -0.20
CA PHE A 244 16.12 -20.66 -1.36
C PHE A 244 17.42 -19.98 -0.95
N PHE A 245 18.51 -20.29 -1.67
CA PHE A 245 19.81 -19.68 -1.42
C PHE A 245 19.75 -18.15 -1.53
N ASP A 246 18.88 -17.57 -2.38
CA ASP A 246 18.77 -16.12 -2.51
C ASP A 246 18.35 -15.41 -1.21
N SER A 247 17.49 -16.04 -0.39
CA SER A 247 17.15 -15.54 0.95
C SER A 247 18.12 -16.05 2.01
N GLY A 248 18.60 -17.29 1.86
CA GLY A 248 19.59 -17.87 2.77
C GLY A 248 20.89 -17.07 2.77
N SER A 249 21.31 -16.52 1.63
CA SER A 249 22.53 -15.73 1.51
C SER A 249 22.46 -14.41 2.26
N ASP A 250 21.31 -13.73 2.32
CA ASP A 250 21.13 -12.53 3.18
C ASP A 250 21.20 -12.89 4.67
N ILE A 251 20.61 -14.03 5.07
CA ILE A 251 20.70 -14.53 6.45
C ILE A 251 22.16 -14.85 6.79
N ILE A 252 22.86 -15.61 5.94
CA ILE A 252 24.29 -15.93 6.11
C ILE A 252 25.12 -14.64 6.17
N TYR A 253 24.88 -13.69 5.26
CA TYR A 253 25.59 -12.42 5.20
C TYR A 253 25.40 -11.60 6.47
N ALA A 254 24.16 -11.46 6.97
CA ALA A 254 23.88 -10.78 8.23
C ALA A 254 24.56 -11.46 9.42
N GLY A 255 24.54 -12.79 9.51
CA GLY A 255 25.15 -13.51 10.64
C GLY A 255 26.67 -13.40 10.67
N ALA A 256 27.29 -13.51 9.51
CA ALA A 256 28.74 -13.37 9.37
C ALA A 256 29.22 -11.92 9.60
N GLN A 257 28.48 -10.93 9.07
CA GLN A 257 28.77 -9.51 9.33
C GLN A 257 28.56 -9.16 10.80
N LEU A 258 27.53 -9.71 11.46
CA LEU A 258 27.33 -9.51 12.89
C LEU A 258 28.52 -10.03 13.67
N GLY A 259 28.95 -11.26 13.39
CA GLY A 259 30.12 -11.83 14.08
C GLY A 259 31.41 -11.05 13.84
N LEU A 260 31.57 -10.42 12.67
CA LEU A 260 32.70 -9.54 12.37
C LEU A 260 32.63 -8.20 13.12
N LEU A 261 31.49 -7.51 13.05
CA LEU A 261 31.31 -6.16 13.60
C LEU A 261 31.25 -6.17 15.14
N ASP A 262 30.73 -7.26 15.70
CA ASP A 262 30.56 -7.46 17.13
C ASP A 262 31.74 -8.18 17.80
N ASP A 263 32.68 -8.72 17.01
CA ASP A 263 33.72 -9.63 17.49
C ASP A 263 33.15 -10.83 18.29
N ASP A 264 32.05 -11.41 17.79
CA ASP A 264 31.37 -12.58 18.37
C ASP A 264 31.36 -13.75 17.39
N ASP A 265 32.01 -14.86 17.77
CA ASP A 265 32.10 -16.05 16.92
C ASP A 265 30.78 -16.85 16.84
N ARG A 266 29.81 -16.62 17.73
CA ARG A 266 28.58 -17.43 17.78
C ARG A 266 27.67 -17.16 16.55
N PRO A 267 27.32 -15.91 16.19
CA PRO A 267 26.59 -15.63 14.95
C PRO A 267 27.32 -16.16 13.71
N LEU A 268 28.65 -16.03 13.68
CA LEU A 268 29.49 -16.51 12.58
C LEU A 268 29.44 -18.04 12.44
N PHE A 269 29.52 -18.78 13.54
CA PHE A 269 29.38 -20.23 13.55
C PHE A 269 28.05 -20.67 12.91
N TRP A 270 26.94 -20.03 13.28
CA TRP A 270 25.63 -20.36 12.73
C TRP A 270 25.52 -19.96 11.24
N ALA A 271 26.10 -18.83 10.83
CA ALA A 271 26.18 -18.43 9.43
C ALA A 271 26.95 -19.45 8.58
N GLN A 272 28.08 -19.95 9.08
CA GLN A 272 28.85 -21.00 8.43
C GLN A 272 28.07 -22.31 8.36
N ARG A 273 27.35 -22.67 9.44
CA ARG A 273 26.51 -23.88 9.49
C ARG A 273 25.34 -23.83 8.53
N LEU A 274 24.68 -22.68 8.37
CA LEU A 274 23.62 -22.50 7.38
C LEU A 274 24.21 -22.59 5.96
N TYR A 275 25.34 -21.94 5.69
CA TYR A 275 26.03 -22.06 4.41
C TYR A 275 26.43 -23.51 4.09
N ALA A 276 26.87 -24.26 5.10
CA ALA A 276 27.22 -25.67 4.98
C ALA A 276 26.08 -26.57 4.48
N ARG A 277 24.81 -26.21 4.74
CA ARG A 277 23.70 -26.99 4.19
C ARG A 277 23.64 -26.97 2.67
N TYR A 278 24.06 -25.89 2.03
CA TYR A 278 24.16 -25.82 0.57
C TYR A 278 25.40 -26.53 0.08
N SER A 279 26.56 -26.27 0.69
CA SER A 279 27.83 -26.80 0.19
C SER A 279 28.00 -28.30 0.42
N GLU A 280 27.59 -28.82 1.58
CA GLU A 280 27.66 -30.26 1.89
C GLU A 280 26.58 -31.06 1.16
N SER A 281 25.48 -30.42 0.76
CA SER A 281 24.42 -31.05 -0.05
C SER A 281 24.66 -30.96 -1.56
N ALA A 282 25.83 -30.49 -1.99
CA ALA A 282 26.23 -30.53 -3.39
C ALA A 282 26.26 -31.98 -3.91
N HIS A 283 25.90 -32.16 -5.18
CA HIS A 283 25.84 -33.50 -5.76
C HIS A 283 27.25 -34.14 -5.75
N PRO A 284 27.39 -35.41 -5.31
CA PRO A 284 28.69 -36.02 -5.05
C PRO A 284 29.58 -36.12 -6.30
N ASP A 285 28.98 -36.33 -7.48
CA ASP A 285 29.74 -36.53 -8.72
C ASP A 285 30.10 -35.24 -9.45
N THR A 286 29.22 -34.23 -9.39
CA THR A 286 29.39 -32.97 -10.13
C THR A 286 29.96 -31.86 -9.25
N GLY A 287 29.77 -31.94 -7.93
CA GLY A 287 30.09 -30.87 -6.99
C GLY A 287 29.18 -29.64 -7.09
N LEU A 288 28.11 -29.71 -7.91
CA LEU A 288 27.16 -28.61 -8.07
C LEU A 288 26.23 -28.52 -6.85
N PRO A 289 26.10 -27.33 -6.23
CA PRO A 289 25.26 -27.12 -5.05
C PRO A 289 23.76 -27.01 -5.44
N PRO A 290 22.84 -27.41 -4.54
CA PRO A 290 21.41 -27.21 -4.74
C PRO A 290 21.01 -25.74 -4.53
N TRP A 291 19.90 -25.34 -5.12
CA TRP A 291 19.33 -24.00 -4.93
C TRP A 291 18.59 -23.85 -3.58
N HIS A 292 18.03 -24.93 -3.03
CA HIS A 292 17.52 -25.01 -1.65
C HIS A 292 17.83 -26.37 -1.02
N HIS A 293 18.18 -26.38 0.27
CA HIS A 293 18.60 -27.60 0.98
C HIS A 293 17.45 -28.37 1.65
N THR A 294 16.22 -27.88 1.52
CA THR A 294 15.00 -28.60 1.92
C THR A 294 13.96 -28.57 0.82
N SER A 295 13.00 -29.50 0.83
CA SER A 295 11.90 -29.51 -0.15
C SER A 295 10.55 -29.79 0.50
N LEU A 296 9.51 -29.11 -0.01
CA LEU A 296 8.11 -29.37 0.37
C LEU A 296 7.55 -30.65 -0.30
N ARG A 297 8.21 -31.15 -1.35
CA ARG A 297 7.75 -32.30 -2.15
C ARG A 297 8.82 -33.39 -2.17
N THR A 298 8.37 -34.63 -2.27
CA THR A 298 9.22 -35.74 -2.70
C THR A 298 9.30 -35.72 -4.22
N PHE A 299 10.51 -35.64 -4.76
CA PHE A 299 10.81 -35.74 -6.20
C PHE A 299 11.75 -36.94 -6.40
N GLY A 300 11.59 -37.75 -7.44
CA GLY A 300 12.41 -38.96 -7.58
C GLY A 300 12.16 -39.92 -8.74
N SER A 301 11.45 -39.56 -9.83
CA SER A 301 11.48 -40.37 -11.06
C SER A 301 11.84 -39.55 -12.32
N GLU A 302 12.43 -40.19 -13.34
CA GLU A 302 12.73 -39.54 -14.64
C GLU A 302 11.46 -38.95 -15.31
N GLU A 303 10.29 -39.53 -14.98
CA GLU A 303 8.95 -39.17 -15.45
C GLU A 303 8.28 -38.06 -14.61
N GLU A 304 8.85 -37.69 -13.46
CA GLU A 304 8.31 -36.65 -12.57
C GLU A 304 8.73 -35.22 -12.94
N SER A 305 7.95 -34.25 -12.44
CA SER A 305 8.21 -32.81 -12.58
C SER A 305 9.63 -32.41 -12.13
N ILE A 306 10.26 -31.50 -12.86
CA ILE A 306 11.59 -30.95 -12.58
C ILE A 306 11.72 -30.53 -11.09
N PRO A 307 12.68 -31.09 -10.33
CA PRO A 307 12.87 -30.74 -8.94
C PRO A 307 13.43 -29.33 -8.81
N GLU A 308 12.64 -28.41 -8.24
CA GLU A 308 13.03 -27.01 -8.07
C GLU A 308 14.36 -26.85 -7.31
N TYR A 309 14.67 -27.76 -6.38
CA TYR A 309 15.90 -27.69 -5.56
C TYR A 309 17.17 -27.96 -6.32
N ALA A 310 17.08 -28.65 -7.45
CA ALA A 310 18.22 -29.03 -8.26
C ALA A 310 18.50 -28.03 -9.40
N LEU A 311 17.65 -27.02 -9.58
CA LEU A 311 17.73 -26.10 -10.72
C LEU A 311 18.99 -25.23 -10.69
N ILE A 312 19.67 -25.18 -11.84
CA ILE A 312 20.76 -24.25 -12.14
C ILE A 312 20.40 -23.55 -13.45
N THR A 313 19.76 -22.40 -13.31
CA THR A 313 19.32 -21.53 -14.42
C THR A 313 19.74 -20.10 -14.14
N SER A 314 19.64 -19.19 -15.11
CA SER A 314 19.97 -17.76 -14.89
C SER A 314 19.30 -17.15 -13.65
N GLY A 315 18.06 -17.57 -13.35
CA GLY A 315 17.30 -17.12 -12.18
C GLY A 315 17.53 -17.87 -10.87
N SER A 316 18.10 -19.08 -10.91
CA SER A 316 18.31 -19.95 -9.73
C SER A 316 19.79 -20.21 -9.40
N ALA A 317 20.71 -19.74 -10.23
CA ALA A 317 22.16 -19.82 -10.00
C ALA A 317 22.68 -18.74 -9.02
N GLY A 318 22.02 -18.55 -7.87
CA GLY A 318 22.37 -17.52 -6.89
C GLY A 318 23.84 -17.57 -6.43
N LEU A 319 24.41 -18.78 -6.34
CA LEU A 319 25.83 -19.03 -6.00
C LEU A 319 26.82 -18.63 -7.10
N MET A 320 26.38 -18.44 -8.35
CA MET A 320 27.22 -17.90 -9.43
C MET A 320 27.06 -16.38 -9.64
N ASN A 321 26.08 -15.77 -8.98
CA ASN A 321 25.69 -14.37 -9.16
C ASN A 321 25.91 -13.58 -7.85
N GLY A 322 25.01 -12.63 -7.52
CA GLY A 322 25.11 -11.78 -6.34
C GLY A 322 25.33 -12.51 -5.02
N GLY A 323 24.71 -13.67 -4.81
CA GLY A 323 24.95 -14.47 -3.59
C GLY A 323 26.34 -15.09 -3.52
N GLY A 324 26.88 -15.55 -4.65
CA GLY A 324 28.28 -15.97 -4.73
C GLY A 324 29.24 -14.83 -4.43
N ILE A 325 29.00 -13.64 -4.99
CA ILE A 325 29.79 -12.43 -4.70
C ILE A 325 29.76 -12.11 -3.21
N ALA A 326 28.58 -12.12 -2.57
CA ALA A 326 28.48 -11.87 -1.14
C ALA A 326 29.28 -12.88 -0.31
N MET A 327 29.23 -14.19 -0.62
CA MET A 327 30.02 -15.20 0.09
C MET A 327 31.53 -15.00 -0.12
N LEU A 328 31.96 -14.64 -1.32
CA LEU A 328 33.36 -14.31 -1.61
C LEU A 328 33.82 -13.06 -0.86
N ARG A 329 32.95 -12.04 -0.72
CA ARG A 329 33.24 -10.83 0.08
C ARG A 329 33.35 -11.15 1.57
N LEU A 330 32.47 -11.98 2.13
CA LEU A 330 32.64 -12.50 3.49
C LEU A 330 33.97 -13.23 3.64
N GLY A 331 34.33 -14.04 2.64
CA GLY A 331 35.64 -14.68 2.58
C GLY A 331 36.80 -13.70 2.72
N GLU A 332 36.75 -12.54 2.09
CA GLU A 332 37.77 -11.49 2.21
C GLU A 332 37.71 -10.76 3.57
N GLU A 333 36.52 -10.27 3.94
CA GLU A 333 36.30 -9.40 5.10
C GLU A 333 36.56 -10.09 6.44
N LEU A 334 36.30 -11.40 6.54
CA LEU A 334 36.53 -12.19 7.76
C LEU A 334 38.01 -12.58 7.96
N GLY A 335 38.92 -12.21 7.07
CA GLY A 335 40.34 -12.55 7.18
C GLY A 335 40.57 -14.08 7.29
N SER A 336 41.26 -14.53 8.33
CA SER A 336 41.50 -15.97 8.55
C SER A 336 40.21 -16.77 8.77
N LYS A 337 39.22 -16.19 9.47
CA LYS A 337 37.90 -16.83 9.73
C LYS A 337 37.08 -17.03 8.44
N GLY A 338 37.46 -16.37 7.34
CA GLY A 338 36.81 -16.47 6.02
C GLY A 338 37.24 -17.67 5.18
N GLN A 339 38.19 -18.50 5.63
CA GLN A 339 38.76 -19.61 4.83
C GLN A 339 37.69 -20.55 4.26
N TYR A 340 36.72 -20.94 5.09
CA TYR A 340 35.65 -21.84 4.68
C TYR A 340 34.84 -21.31 3.48
N TYR A 341 34.53 -20.00 3.47
CA TYR A 341 33.80 -19.36 2.37
C TYR A 341 34.61 -19.38 1.07
N ARG A 342 35.92 -19.06 1.15
CA ARG A 342 36.81 -19.03 -0.01
C ARG A 342 36.95 -20.40 -0.66
N GLU A 343 37.26 -21.42 0.13
CA GLU A 343 37.46 -22.80 -0.35
C GLU A 343 36.17 -23.40 -0.92
N THR A 344 35.05 -23.14 -0.27
CA THR A 344 33.74 -23.62 -0.71
C THR A 344 33.32 -22.97 -2.03
N MET A 345 33.48 -21.64 -2.15
CA MET A 345 33.18 -20.93 -3.39
C MET A 345 34.10 -21.34 -4.54
N LEU A 346 35.39 -21.58 -4.27
CA LEU A 346 36.32 -22.14 -5.26
C LEU A 346 35.79 -23.48 -5.78
N LYS A 347 35.44 -24.41 -4.90
CA LYS A 347 34.89 -25.72 -5.28
C LYS A 347 33.63 -25.58 -6.15
N HIS A 348 32.70 -24.72 -5.76
CA HIS A 348 31.46 -24.53 -6.52
C HIS A 348 31.68 -23.88 -7.88
N LEU A 349 32.50 -22.82 -7.97
CA LEU A 349 32.76 -22.16 -9.25
C LEU A 349 33.54 -23.05 -10.22
N LYS A 350 34.43 -23.92 -9.73
CA LYS A 350 35.06 -24.97 -10.57
C LYS A 350 34.03 -25.95 -11.12
N ALA A 351 33.09 -26.41 -10.29
CA ALA A 351 32.00 -27.28 -10.73
C ALA A 351 31.13 -26.59 -11.80
N PHE A 352 30.74 -25.34 -11.56
CA PHE A 352 29.96 -24.56 -12.53
C PHE A 352 30.71 -24.35 -13.85
N ALA A 353 31.99 -23.98 -13.81
CA ALA A 353 32.81 -23.82 -15.00
C ALA A 353 32.90 -25.11 -15.82
N LYS A 354 33.01 -26.26 -15.14
CA LYS A 354 33.13 -27.57 -15.78
C LYS A 354 31.82 -28.08 -16.39
N TYR A 355 30.71 -27.95 -15.68
CA TYR A 355 29.45 -28.62 -16.06
C TYR A 355 28.43 -27.68 -16.73
N CYS A 356 28.44 -26.39 -16.37
CA CYS A 356 27.42 -25.44 -16.83
C CYS A 356 27.93 -24.52 -17.94
N TYR A 357 29.22 -24.16 -17.95
CA TYR A 357 29.77 -23.18 -18.89
C TYR A 357 30.35 -23.83 -20.15
N ARG A 358 30.05 -23.25 -21.31
CA ARG A 358 30.64 -23.59 -22.62
C ARG A 358 31.56 -22.47 -23.10
N PRO A 359 32.89 -22.57 -22.88
CA PRO A 359 33.83 -21.52 -23.22
C PRO A 359 33.93 -21.22 -24.72
N GLU A 360 33.65 -22.21 -25.58
CA GLU A 360 33.76 -22.10 -27.04
C GLU A 360 32.70 -21.20 -27.68
N VAL A 361 31.54 -21.06 -27.03
CA VAL A 361 30.42 -20.22 -27.50
C VAL A 361 30.04 -19.14 -26.48
N ASN A 362 30.71 -19.10 -25.33
CA ASN A 362 30.42 -18.21 -24.20
C ASN A 362 28.96 -18.31 -23.69
N GLU A 363 28.47 -19.53 -23.46
CA GLU A 363 27.09 -19.77 -23.01
C GLU A 363 27.02 -20.70 -21.79
N MET A 364 26.13 -20.39 -20.86
CA MET A 364 25.76 -21.21 -19.71
C MET A 364 24.53 -22.07 -20.05
N ARG A 365 24.61 -23.36 -19.79
CA ARG A 365 23.49 -24.31 -19.94
C ARG A 365 22.51 -24.20 -18.77
N ASN A 366 21.26 -24.59 -19.01
CA ASN A 366 20.26 -24.78 -17.96
C ASN A 366 20.31 -26.24 -17.50
N MET A 367 20.76 -26.45 -16.26
CA MET A 367 21.12 -27.79 -15.77
C MET A 367 20.32 -28.13 -14.51
N LEU A 368 20.26 -29.42 -14.21
CA LEU A 368 20.11 -29.90 -12.84
C LEU A 368 21.50 -30.08 -12.20
N PHE A 369 21.57 -29.94 -10.89
CA PHE A 369 22.81 -30.12 -10.12
C PHE A 369 23.44 -31.53 -10.24
N ASP A 370 22.71 -32.54 -10.72
CA ASP A 370 23.24 -33.87 -11.01
C ASP A 370 23.97 -33.94 -12.36
N GLY A 371 23.94 -32.85 -13.14
CA GLY A 371 24.55 -32.76 -14.47
C GLY A 371 23.57 -32.99 -15.62
N THR A 372 22.28 -33.18 -15.36
CA THR A 372 21.26 -33.31 -16.42
C THR A 372 21.05 -31.99 -17.15
N ASP A 373 21.23 -31.96 -18.48
CA ASP A 373 20.86 -30.83 -19.32
C ASP A 373 19.33 -30.80 -19.54
N LEU A 374 18.69 -29.67 -19.22
CA LEU A 374 17.25 -29.54 -19.28
C LEU A 374 16.70 -29.47 -20.71
N ALA A 375 17.46 -28.91 -21.66
CA ALA A 375 17.07 -28.89 -23.06
C ALA A 375 17.15 -30.29 -23.67
N GLU A 376 18.20 -31.05 -23.35
CA GLU A 376 18.34 -32.45 -23.76
C GLU A 376 17.26 -33.35 -23.14
N ARG A 377 16.96 -33.15 -21.84
CA ARG A 377 15.88 -33.86 -21.16
C ARG A 377 14.51 -33.59 -21.81
N GLU A 378 14.22 -32.33 -22.12
CA GLU A 378 12.96 -31.95 -22.79
C GLU A 378 12.85 -32.58 -24.18
N ALA A 379 13.95 -32.60 -24.95
CA ALA A 379 14.01 -33.26 -26.24
C ALA A 379 13.78 -34.77 -26.15
N LYS A 380 14.39 -35.45 -25.15
CA LYS A 380 14.20 -36.88 -24.88
C LYS A 380 12.75 -37.22 -24.51
N ASN A 381 12.06 -36.32 -23.81
CA ASN A 381 10.70 -36.53 -23.31
C ASN A 381 9.60 -36.13 -24.32
N ALA A 382 9.95 -35.61 -25.50
CA ALA A 382 9.00 -35.22 -26.52
C ALA A 382 8.30 -36.44 -27.16
N LYS A 383 7.00 -36.33 -27.44
CA LYS A 383 6.23 -37.41 -28.07
C LYS A 383 6.54 -37.52 -29.57
N PRO A 384 6.41 -38.72 -30.18
CA PRO A 384 6.57 -38.87 -31.64
C PRO A 384 5.66 -37.91 -32.41
N GLY A 385 6.24 -37.13 -33.32
CA GLY A 385 5.53 -36.13 -34.15
C GLY A 385 5.38 -34.74 -33.51
N GLN A 386 5.86 -34.53 -32.28
CA GLN A 386 5.87 -33.22 -31.63
C GLN A 386 7.10 -32.40 -32.05
N GLU A 387 6.91 -31.13 -32.43
CA GLU A 387 8.01 -30.19 -32.65
C GLU A 387 8.70 -29.90 -31.31
N VAL A 388 10.00 -30.18 -31.21
CA VAL A 388 10.79 -29.90 -30.00
C VAL A 388 11.28 -28.46 -30.04
N LYS A 389 10.54 -27.57 -29.37
CA LYS A 389 11.00 -26.22 -29.04
C LYS A 389 11.30 -26.16 -27.55
N SER A 390 12.57 -26.23 -27.16
CA SER A 390 12.92 -26.17 -25.75
C SER A 390 12.73 -24.77 -25.19
N SER A 391 12.14 -24.68 -23.99
CA SER A 391 12.03 -23.42 -23.25
C SER A 391 13.31 -23.05 -22.50
N TRP A 392 14.31 -23.95 -22.49
CA TRP A 392 15.56 -23.83 -21.72
C TRP A 392 16.71 -23.25 -22.55
N ILE A 393 16.54 -22.01 -23.02
CA ILE A 393 17.54 -21.33 -23.85
C ILE A 393 18.82 -21.05 -23.03
N PRO A 394 20.01 -21.45 -23.50
CA PRO A 394 21.28 -21.08 -22.86
C PRO A 394 21.44 -19.56 -22.74
N TRP A 395 22.23 -19.11 -21.78
CA TRP A 395 22.38 -17.69 -21.47
C TRP A 395 23.86 -17.29 -21.38
N ALA A 396 24.22 -16.08 -21.79
CA ALA A 396 25.60 -15.60 -21.72
C ALA A 396 26.00 -15.26 -20.27
N PRO A 397 27.25 -15.50 -19.84
CA PRO A 397 27.75 -15.05 -18.54
C PRO A 397 27.55 -13.54 -18.37
N THR A 398 26.85 -13.17 -17.30
CA THR A 398 26.57 -11.78 -16.94
C THR A 398 27.80 -11.12 -16.27
N PRO A 399 27.86 -9.78 -16.18
CA PRO A 399 28.91 -9.10 -15.42
C PRO A 399 29.09 -9.61 -13.99
N THR A 400 27.99 -10.01 -13.33
CA THR A 400 28.06 -10.57 -11.97
C THR A 400 28.70 -11.95 -11.91
N ASN A 401 28.58 -12.77 -12.97
CA ASN A 401 29.32 -14.02 -13.08
C ASN A 401 30.82 -13.74 -13.21
N ILE A 402 31.18 -12.84 -14.11
CA ILE A 402 32.58 -12.46 -14.35
C ILE A 402 33.20 -11.91 -13.06
N LEU A 403 32.47 -11.09 -12.31
CA LEU A 403 32.91 -10.58 -11.00
C LEU A 403 33.12 -11.70 -9.98
N ALA A 404 32.20 -12.67 -9.87
CA ALA A 404 32.37 -13.80 -8.96
C ALA A 404 33.64 -14.61 -9.29
N PHE A 405 33.88 -14.89 -10.57
CA PHE A 405 35.09 -15.58 -11.03
C PHE A 405 36.37 -14.75 -10.79
N ALA A 406 36.34 -13.42 -11.02
CA ALA A 406 37.47 -12.54 -10.78
C ALA A 406 37.85 -12.46 -9.30
N ILE A 407 36.86 -12.33 -8.39
CA ILE A 407 37.13 -12.35 -6.95
C ILE A 407 37.67 -13.72 -6.52
N CYS A 408 37.07 -14.82 -7.01
CA CYS A 408 37.50 -16.18 -6.70
C CYS A 408 38.95 -16.44 -7.15
N TYR A 409 39.31 -16.00 -8.36
CA TYR A 409 40.70 -16.10 -8.85
C TYR A 409 41.64 -15.32 -7.96
N ARG A 410 41.34 -14.05 -7.62
CA ARG A 410 42.21 -13.26 -6.74
C ARG A 410 42.42 -13.93 -5.37
N GLN A 411 41.41 -14.62 -4.86
CA GLN A 411 41.48 -15.29 -3.55
C GLN A 411 42.16 -16.66 -3.58
N SER A 412 42.24 -17.32 -4.75
CA SER A 412 42.71 -18.71 -4.87
C SER A 412 43.96 -18.90 -5.75
N ALA A 413 44.19 -18.00 -6.71
CA ALA A 413 45.12 -18.14 -7.82
C ALA A 413 44.94 -19.45 -8.64
N ASP A 414 43.73 -20.03 -8.64
CA ASP A 414 43.44 -21.31 -9.33
C ASP A 414 43.40 -21.13 -10.86
N GLU A 415 44.12 -22.01 -11.58
CA GLU A 415 44.28 -21.94 -13.03
C GLU A 415 42.98 -22.28 -13.80
N GLU A 416 42.14 -23.18 -13.28
CA GLU A 416 40.87 -23.52 -13.94
C GLU A 416 39.88 -22.36 -13.86
N ILE A 417 39.86 -21.64 -12.72
CA ILE A 417 39.08 -20.41 -12.58
C ILE A 417 39.60 -19.33 -13.53
N TRP A 418 40.92 -19.19 -13.69
CA TRP A 418 41.50 -18.23 -14.64
C TRP A 418 41.08 -18.51 -16.07
N GLU A 419 41.17 -19.76 -16.53
CA GLU A 419 40.80 -20.11 -17.91
C GLU A 419 39.32 -19.89 -18.19
N ALA A 420 38.45 -20.23 -17.22
CA ALA A 420 37.02 -19.91 -17.33
C ALA A 420 36.78 -18.40 -17.40
N LEU A 421 37.40 -17.62 -16.49
CA LEU A 421 37.30 -16.16 -16.47
C LEU A 421 37.80 -15.53 -17.78
N ARG A 422 38.93 -16.02 -18.31
CA ARG A 422 39.53 -15.56 -19.57
C ARG A 422 38.60 -15.80 -20.75
N ALA A 423 37.95 -16.96 -20.82
CA ALA A 423 36.93 -17.24 -21.83
C ALA A 423 35.71 -16.31 -21.69
N MET A 424 35.23 -16.09 -20.46
CA MET A 424 34.10 -15.17 -20.20
C MET A 424 34.42 -13.73 -20.61
N CYS A 425 35.62 -13.25 -20.31
CA CYS A 425 36.09 -11.92 -20.70
C CYS A 425 36.19 -11.78 -22.23
N ARG A 426 36.73 -12.78 -22.94
CA ARG A 426 36.76 -12.78 -24.41
C ARG A 426 35.36 -12.71 -25.01
N GLY A 427 34.44 -13.53 -24.49
CA GLY A 427 33.05 -13.56 -24.96
C GLY A 427 32.24 -12.32 -24.59
N ASN A 428 32.70 -11.51 -23.63
CA ASN A 428 32.14 -10.20 -23.27
C ASN A 428 32.99 -9.04 -23.85
N ASN A 429 33.73 -9.30 -24.94
CA ASN A 429 34.45 -8.30 -25.72
C ASN A 429 35.54 -7.52 -24.94
N PHE A 430 36.11 -8.08 -23.87
CA PHE A 430 37.26 -7.47 -23.18
C PHE A 430 38.57 -7.59 -23.97
N GLY A 431 38.60 -8.43 -25.00
CA GLY A 431 39.85 -8.95 -25.57
C GLY A 431 40.40 -10.10 -24.73
N ASP A 432 41.71 -10.32 -24.79
CA ASP A 432 42.39 -11.38 -24.06
C ASP A 432 43.02 -10.84 -22.78
N ILE A 433 42.55 -11.32 -21.62
CA ILE A 433 43.08 -10.90 -20.31
C ILE A 433 44.45 -11.51 -19.97
N GLY A 434 45.08 -12.27 -20.87
CA GLY A 434 46.41 -12.86 -20.66
C GLY A 434 46.36 -14.26 -20.03
N ASP A 435 47.52 -14.89 -19.87
CA ASP A 435 47.66 -16.22 -19.24
C ASP A 435 47.94 -16.17 -17.73
N GLY A 436 47.95 -14.96 -17.15
CA GLY A 436 48.16 -14.75 -15.72
C GLY A 436 49.60 -14.92 -15.24
N LYS A 437 50.58 -15.17 -16.14
CA LYS A 437 51.99 -15.37 -15.80
C LYS A 437 52.93 -14.51 -16.65
N ASP A 438 53.01 -14.81 -17.94
CA ASP A 438 54.10 -14.35 -18.82
C ASP A 438 53.59 -13.51 -20.01
N MET A 439 52.32 -13.66 -20.41
CA MET A 439 51.72 -12.88 -21.48
C MET A 439 50.98 -11.65 -20.96
N SER A 440 51.45 -10.47 -21.37
CA SER A 440 50.72 -9.22 -21.19
C SER A 440 49.32 -9.31 -21.83
N PRO A 441 48.29 -8.77 -21.17
CA PRO A 441 46.93 -8.80 -21.69
C PRO A 441 46.82 -8.00 -23.00
N ARG A 442 45.98 -8.48 -23.91
CA ARG A 442 45.63 -7.80 -25.16
C ARG A 442 44.17 -7.38 -25.09
N LEU A 443 43.93 -6.32 -24.33
CA LEU A 443 42.60 -5.82 -24.04
C LEU A 443 42.04 -5.01 -25.22
N ASN A 444 40.72 -5.06 -25.38
CA ASN A 444 40.01 -4.29 -26.40
C ASN A 444 39.73 -2.86 -25.91
N LEU A 445 40.69 -1.96 -26.09
CA LEU A 445 40.53 -0.54 -25.73
C LEU A 445 39.64 0.25 -26.71
N GLU A 446 39.19 -0.37 -27.81
CA GLU A 446 38.27 0.21 -28.79
C GLU A 446 36.81 -0.21 -28.54
N THR A 447 36.53 -0.86 -27.40
CA THR A 447 35.18 -1.35 -27.07
C THR A 447 34.16 -0.21 -26.92
N GLU A 448 32.94 -0.43 -27.40
CA GLU A 448 31.78 0.44 -27.19
C GLU A 448 30.94 0.05 -25.96
N GLU A 449 31.42 -0.94 -25.21
CA GLU A 449 30.72 -1.49 -24.04
C GLU A 449 30.43 -0.41 -23.00
N GLU A 450 29.22 -0.44 -22.46
CA GLU A 450 28.69 0.57 -21.54
C GLU A 450 28.12 -0.02 -20.24
N ASP A 451 28.11 -1.34 -20.09
CA ASP A 451 27.68 -1.97 -18.85
C ASP A 451 28.70 -1.67 -17.73
N TYR A 452 28.33 -0.73 -16.86
CA TYR A 452 29.14 -0.27 -15.74
C TYR A 452 29.49 -1.38 -14.75
N LEU A 453 28.74 -2.49 -14.69
CA LEU A 453 29.06 -3.60 -13.78
C LEU A 453 30.35 -4.32 -14.18
N LEU A 454 30.77 -4.21 -15.45
CA LEU A 454 32.02 -4.77 -15.97
C LEU A 454 33.27 -4.04 -15.43
N ILE A 455 33.11 -2.88 -14.80
CA ILE A 455 34.20 -2.17 -14.12
C ILE A 455 34.69 -2.96 -12.89
N PHE A 456 33.77 -3.55 -12.12
CA PHE A 456 34.13 -4.30 -10.90
C PHE A 456 35.09 -5.47 -11.16
N PRO A 457 34.85 -6.40 -12.11
CA PRO A 457 35.79 -7.48 -12.39
C PRO A 457 37.15 -6.95 -12.87
N LEU A 458 37.20 -5.87 -13.64
CA LEU A 458 38.46 -5.26 -14.09
C LEU A 458 39.29 -4.70 -12.91
N VAL A 459 38.64 -4.10 -11.93
CA VAL A 459 39.31 -3.66 -10.69
C VAL A 459 39.81 -4.87 -9.89
N GLU A 460 39.07 -5.98 -9.84
CA GLU A 460 39.54 -7.20 -9.17
C GLU A 460 40.72 -7.87 -9.91
N LEU A 461 40.72 -7.85 -11.25
CA LEU A 461 41.86 -8.28 -12.06
C LEU A 461 43.10 -7.41 -11.81
N PHE A 462 42.94 -6.09 -11.72
CA PHE A 462 44.02 -5.19 -11.31
C PHE A 462 44.53 -5.52 -9.90
N LYS A 463 43.64 -5.77 -8.93
CA LYS A 463 44.05 -6.18 -7.57
C LYS A 463 44.84 -7.51 -7.57
N ALA A 464 44.49 -8.44 -8.45
CA ALA A 464 45.15 -9.75 -8.53
C ALA A 464 46.53 -9.69 -9.22
N THR A 465 46.71 -8.82 -10.20
CA THR A 465 47.87 -8.82 -11.10
C THR A 465 48.78 -7.59 -10.96
N SER A 466 48.27 -6.51 -10.37
CA SER A 466 48.86 -5.17 -10.39
C SER A 466 49.05 -4.57 -11.80
N ASP A 467 48.48 -5.16 -12.85
CA ASP A 467 48.60 -4.66 -14.23
C ASP A 467 47.57 -3.55 -14.49
N ARG A 468 48.06 -2.33 -14.73
CA ARG A 468 47.22 -1.14 -14.95
C ARG A 468 46.40 -1.20 -16.23
N SER A 469 46.73 -2.05 -17.21
CA SER A 469 45.96 -2.17 -18.45
C SER A 469 44.48 -2.52 -18.19
N TYR A 470 44.18 -3.31 -17.15
CA TYR A 470 42.79 -3.60 -16.77
C TYR A 470 42.03 -2.35 -16.32
N LEU A 471 42.69 -1.42 -15.62
CA LEU A 471 42.11 -0.14 -15.26
C LEU A 471 41.93 0.76 -16.48
N GLU A 472 42.81 0.70 -17.48
CA GLU A 472 42.65 1.44 -18.73
C GLU A 472 41.43 0.95 -19.52
N LEU A 473 41.21 -0.37 -19.62
CA LEU A 473 39.95 -0.90 -20.17
C LEU A 473 38.74 -0.44 -19.32
N GLY A 474 38.88 -0.45 -18.00
CA GLY A 474 37.85 0.06 -17.09
C GLY A 474 37.53 1.53 -17.33
N ARG A 475 38.54 2.37 -17.63
CA ARG A 475 38.37 3.78 -18.01
C ARG A 475 37.61 3.95 -19.30
N VAL A 476 37.85 3.11 -20.31
CA VAL A 476 37.11 3.13 -21.58
C VAL A 476 35.62 2.84 -21.32
N ILE A 477 35.32 1.74 -20.63
CA ILE A 477 33.92 1.37 -20.29
C ILE A 477 33.27 2.45 -19.43
N ALA A 478 33.97 2.98 -18.43
CA ALA A 478 33.47 4.05 -17.57
C ALA A 478 33.18 5.34 -18.35
N ASN A 479 34.00 5.70 -19.33
CA ASN A 479 33.76 6.84 -20.22
C ASN A 479 32.52 6.63 -21.09
N ASN A 480 32.35 5.42 -21.65
CA ASN A 480 31.19 5.06 -22.46
C ASN A 480 29.91 5.13 -21.62
N ALA A 481 29.89 4.46 -20.47
CA ALA A 481 28.77 4.45 -19.53
C ALA A 481 28.43 5.87 -19.07
N PHE A 482 29.41 6.62 -18.55
CA PHE A 482 29.22 7.98 -18.08
C PHE A 482 28.69 8.90 -19.20
N GLY A 483 29.26 8.82 -20.40
CA GLY A 483 28.84 9.62 -21.55
C GLY A 483 27.40 9.36 -21.99
N LYS A 484 26.90 8.12 -21.87
CA LYS A 484 25.52 7.77 -22.28
C LYS A 484 24.50 7.90 -21.15
N HIS A 485 24.91 7.62 -19.91
CA HIS A 485 23.99 7.47 -18.79
C HIS A 485 23.87 8.71 -17.89
N PHE A 486 24.94 9.51 -17.75
CA PHE A 486 24.94 10.67 -16.86
C PHE A 486 24.13 11.84 -17.46
N ARG A 487 23.30 12.46 -16.61
CA ARG A 487 22.47 13.62 -16.93
C ARG A 487 23.08 14.86 -16.28
N PRO A 488 23.92 15.64 -16.99
CA PRO A 488 24.72 16.69 -16.36
C PRO A 488 23.89 17.83 -15.78
N GLU A 489 22.73 18.15 -16.37
CA GLU A 489 21.84 19.21 -15.86
C GLU A 489 21.19 18.82 -14.53
N GLN A 490 20.84 17.55 -14.35
CA GLN A 490 20.16 17.03 -13.17
C GLN A 490 21.13 16.46 -12.13
N GLY A 491 22.34 16.08 -12.55
CA GLY A 491 23.26 15.30 -11.73
C GLY A 491 22.75 13.88 -11.44
N LEU A 492 22.08 13.22 -12.39
CA LEU A 492 21.51 11.87 -12.17
C LEU A 492 22.05 10.86 -13.19
N PHE A 493 22.06 9.57 -12.82
CA PHE A 493 22.37 8.47 -13.74
C PHE A 493 21.08 7.79 -14.22
N THR A 494 21.04 7.48 -15.51
CA THR A 494 19.92 6.79 -16.16
C THR A 494 20.46 5.88 -17.26
N PRO A 495 20.02 4.61 -17.38
CA PRO A 495 20.61 3.69 -18.36
C PRO A 495 20.46 4.14 -19.82
N SER A 496 19.59 5.10 -20.11
CA SER A 496 19.53 5.75 -21.41
C SER A 496 18.86 7.11 -21.31
N PRO A 497 19.00 7.97 -22.33
CA PRO A 497 18.23 9.20 -22.43
C PRO A 497 16.75 8.98 -22.31
N LEU A 498 16.22 7.79 -22.61
CA LEU A 498 14.78 7.53 -22.62
C LEU A 498 14.16 7.33 -21.23
N HIS A 499 14.96 7.14 -20.19
CA HIS A 499 14.44 6.94 -18.86
C HIS A 499 13.84 8.25 -18.29
N ARG A 500 12.67 8.11 -17.68
CA ARG A 500 12.00 9.18 -16.93
C ARG A 500 12.44 9.22 -15.48
N VAL A 501 12.88 8.08 -14.94
CA VAL A 501 13.22 7.89 -13.53
C VAL A 501 14.66 7.42 -13.43
N ALA A 502 15.43 8.04 -12.53
CA ALA A 502 16.74 7.59 -12.09
C ALA A 502 16.58 6.72 -10.85
N ASN A 503 17.13 5.50 -10.89
CA ASN A 503 17.18 4.60 -9.75
C ASN A 503 18.33 5.02 -8.82
N LEU A 504 18.02 5.47 -7.61
CA LEU A 504 19.07 5.86 -6.64
C LEU A 504 19.74 4.64 -5.99
N CYS A 505 19.14 3.45 -6.11
CA CYS A 505 19.69 2.18 -5.63
C CYS A 505 20.70 1.55 -6.60
N SER A 506 20.99 2.17 -7.74
CA SER A 506 21.89 1.61 -8.75
C SER A 506 23.35 1.55 -8.30
N ALA A 507 24.09 0.53 -8.75
CA ALA A 507 25.52 0.40 -8.50
C ALA A 507 26.39 1.23 -9.47
N GLU A 508 25.82 1.88 -10.49
CA GLU A 508 26.59 2.68 -11.47
C GLU A 508 27.48 3.76 -10.82
N PRO A 509 26.97 4.62 -9.91
CA PRO A 509 27.81 5.59 -9.23
C PRO A 509 28.92 4.93 -8.40
N LEU A 510 28.62 3.78 -7.78
CA LEU A 510 29.60 3.03 -6.99
C LEU A 510 30.68 2.40 -7.88
N ALA A 511 30.34 1.86 -9.05
CA ALA A 511 31.27 1.27 -9.99
C ALA A 511 32.27 2.31 -10.50
N LEU A 512 31.77 3.47 -10.94
CA LEU A 512 32.59 4.59 -11.37
C LEU A 512 33.48 5.09 -10.23
N LEU A 513 32.94 5.28 -9.03
CA LEU A 513 33.71 5.71 -7.87
C LEU A 513 34.81 4.70 -7.50
N THR A 514 34.54 3.40 -7.62
CA THR A 514 35.50 2.32 -7.34
C THR A 514 36.69 2.39 -8.32
N LEU A 515 36.43 2.62 -9.61
CA LEU A 515 37.48 2.82 -10.60
C LEU A 515 38.33 4.06 -10.28
N GLU A 516 37.69 5.18 -9.96
CA GLU A 516 38.39 6.43 -9.63
C GLU A 516 39.28 6.27 -8.39
N ALA A 517 38.80 5.54 -7.38
CA ALA A 517 39.59 5.18 -6.21
C ALA A 517 40.81 4.32 -6.60
N ALA A 518 40.64 3.33 -7.49
CA ALA A 518 41.74 2.49 -7.97
C ALA A 518 42.80 3.31 -8.73
N LEU A 519 42.38 4.21 -9.63
CA LEU A 519 43.27 5.08 -10.39
C LEU A 519 44.07 6.04 -9.49
N GLN A 520 43.48 6.46 -8.38
CA GLN A 520 44.12 7.31 -7.37
C GLN A 520 44.94 6.53 -6.33
N GLY A 521 44.95 5.19 -6.38
CA GLY A 521 45.61 4.36 -5.37
C GLY A 521 44.94 4.40 -3.99
N ARG A 522 43.65 4.76 -3.93
CA ARG A 522 42.85 4.95 -2.70
C ARG A 522 41.68 3.95 -2.61
N LEU A 523 41.81 2.79 -3.23
CA LEU A 523 40.74 1.79 -3.33
C LEU A 523 40.18 1.35 -1.96
N GLY A 524 41.02 1.29 -0.93
CA GLY A 524 40.60 0.92 0.44
C GLY A 524 39.63 1.92 1.11
N GLU A 525 39.43 3.10 0.52
CA GLU A 525 38.49 4.09 1.04
C GLU A 525 37.05 3.92 0.53
N VAL A 526 36.84 3.12 -0.52
CA VAL A 526 35.52 2.88 -1.11
C VAL A 526 35.02 1.49 -0.73
N PRO A 527 33.82 1.37 -0.11
CA PRO A 527 33.23 0.07 0.19
C PRO A 527 33.03 -0.79 -1.07
N SER A 528 33.35 -2.08 -0.97
CA SER A 528 33.24 -3.01 -2.10
C SER A 528 31.78 -3.32 -2.44
N TYR A 529 31.50 -3.46 -3.74
CA TYR A 529 30.22 -4.00 -4.22
C TYR A 529 30.07 -5.47 -3.82
N SER A 530 28.90 -5.80 -3.25
CA SER A 530 28.59 -7.13 -2.70
C SER A 530 27.59 -7.92 -3.55
N GLY A 531 27.28 -7.47 -4.77
CA GLY A 531 26.28 -8.14 -5.61
C GLY A 531 24.84 -7.87 -5.17
N SER A 532 24.61 -6.72 -4.51
CA SER A 532 23.31 -6.31 -3.97
C SER A 532 22.32 -5.95 -5.07
N ASN A 533 21.07 -6.39 -4.88
CA ASN A 533 19.93 -6.05 -5.71
C ASN A 533 19.66 -4.54 -5.70
N GLU A 534 19.31 -3.97 -6.86
CA GLU A 534 19.09 -2.54 -7.05
C GLU A 534 17.59 -2.16 -7.01
N GLY A 535 16.72 -3.11 -6.64
CA GLY A 535 15.27 -2.99 -6.81
C GLY A 535 14.81 -3.38 -8.23
N GLU A 536 13.51 -3.36 -8.49
CA GLU A 536 12.97 -3.76 -9.79
C GLU A 536 13.33 -2.80 -10.93
N GLN A 537 13.35 -3.30 -12.17
CA GLN A 537 13.55 -2.46 -13.35
C GLN A 537 12.47 -1.37 -13.41
N MET A 538 12.89 -0.11 -13.24
CA MET A 538 12.02 1.05 -13.38
C MET A 538 11.59 1.19 -14.85
N PRO A 539 10.28 1.28 -15.15
CA PRO A 539 9.79 1.15 -16.52
C PRO A 539 10.34 2.22 -17.46
N PHE A 540 10.75 1.78 -18.64
CA PHE A 540 10.99 2.63 -19.81
C PHE A 540 9.67 3.21 -20.29
N LEU A 541 9.55 4.53 -20.38
CA LEU A 541 8.48 5.17 -21.14
C LEU A 541 9.06 6.39 -21.86
N ARG A 542 9.18 6.37 -23.20
CA ARG A 542 9.40 7.60 -23.99
C ARG A 542 9.04 7.55 -25.48
N ALA A 543 8.61 8.73 -25.98
CA ALA A 543 9.36 9.63 -26.87
C ALA A 543 8.85 11.09 -26.67
N SER A 544 9.27 12.11 -27.44
CA SER A 544 10.40 13.02 -27.16
C SER A 544 10.09 14.53 -27.26
N LYS A 545 8.82 14.95 -27.39
CA LYS A 545 8.42 16.38 -27.40
C LYS A 545 7.08 16.58 -26.70
N SER A 546 7.11 16.92 -25.42
CA SER A 546 5.93 17.49 -24.78
C SER A 546 5.64 18.84 -25.45
N ARG A 547 4.40 19.03 -25.95
CA ARG A 547 4.00 20.33 -26.51
C ARG A 547 3.93 21.35 -25.37
N ALA A 548 4.25 22.62 -25.65
CA ALA A 548 4.16 23.73 -24.70
C ALA A 548 2.71 24.14 -24.36
N TYR A 549 1.87 23.16 -24.01
CA TYR A 549 0.53 23.34 -23.47
C TYR A 549 0.61 22.95 -22.01
N LYS A 550 -0.02 23.72 -21.13
CA LYS A 550 -0.15 23.35 -19.71
C LYS A 550 -1.52 22.69 -19.52
N PRO A 551 -1.61 21.34 -19.55
CA PRO A 551 -2.89 20.66 -19.37
C PRO A 551 -3.36 20.77 -17.93
N SER A 552 -4.66 20.96 -17.77
CA SER A 552 -5.36 20.78 -16.50
C SER A 552 -6.71 20.14 -16.77
N VAL A 553 -7.19 19.37 -15.80
CA VAL A 553 -8.41 18.60 -15.95
C VAL A 553 -9.30 18.79 -14.72
N SER A 554 -10.60 18.71 -14.93
CA SER A 554 -11.62 18.74 -13.86
C SER A 554 -11.32 17.73 -12.76
N HIS A 555 -10.96 16.51 -13.14
CA HIS A 555 -10.49 15.42 -12.29
C HIS A 555 -9.87 14.31 -13.16
N LEU A 556 -9.21 13.33 -12.52
CA LEU A 556 -8.38 12.35 -13.22
C LEU A 556 -8.58 10.95 -12.62
N HIS A 557 -8.89 9.97 -13.47
CA HIS A 557 -8.93 8.57 -13.13
C HIS A 557 -7.52 8.10 -12.79
N TYR A 558 -7.26 7.82 -11.52
CA TYR A 558 -6.01 7.22 -11.12
C TYR A 558 -5.83 5.84 -11.81
N PRO A 559 -4.75 5.56 -12.57
CA PRO A 559 -3.43 6.18 -12.47
C PRO A 559 -3.04 7.16 -13.60
N HIS A 560 -3.98 7.66 -14.39
CA HIS A 560 -3.76 8.47 -15.59
C HIS A 560 -3.15 9.85 -15.28
N VAL A 561 -2.63 10.54 -16.30
CA VAL A 561 -1.96 11.85 -16.18
C VAL A 561 -2.51 12.85 -17.21
N ALA A 562 -2.72 14.11 -16.81
CA ALA A 562 -3.21 15.15 -17.72
C ALA A 562 -2.22 15.46 -18.85
N THR A 563 -0.93 15.23 -18.62
CA THR A 563 0.15 15.40 -19.61
C THR A 563 0.09 14.40 -20.77
N ALA A 564 -0.61 13.26 -20.61
CA ALA A 564 -0.84 12.31 -21.70
C ALA A 564 -1.64 12.95 -22.86
N LEU A 565 -2.44 13.98 -22.59
CA LEU A 565 -3.21 14.68 -23.63
C LEU A 565 -2.33 15.28 -24.75
N CYS A 566 -1.05 15.50 -24.49
CA CYS A 566 -0.14 16.20 -25.39
C CYS A 566 1.26 15.58 -25.41
N ASP A 567 1.35 14.25 -25.22
CA ASP A 567 2.62 13.51 -25.25
C ASP A 567 3.02 13.04 -26.66
N ASP A 568 2.13 13.20 -27.65
CA ASP A 568 2.31 12.80 -29.03
C ASP A 568 2.42 11.27 -29.25
N LEU A 569 2.10 10.46 -28.23
CA LEU A 569 2.01 9.00 -28.34
C LEU A 569 0.69 8.61 -28.99
N LEU A 570 0.77 7.93 -30.15
CA LEU A 570 -0.40 7.43 -30.83
C LEU A 570 -0.67 5.99 -30.39
N PRO A 571 -1.89 5.70 -29.90
CA PRO A 571 -2.27 4.35 -29.53
C PRO A 571 -2.48 3.48 -30.78
N SER A 572 -2.30 2.17 -30.65
CA SER A 572 -2.66 1.18 -31.68
C SER A 572 -4.17 1.03 -31.87
N SER A 573 -4.96 1.35 -30.82
CA SER A 573 -6.42 1.39 -30.82
C SER A 573 -6.94 2.26 -29.67
N SER A 574 -8.21 2.66 -29.68
CA SER A 574 -8.85 3.33 -28.55
C SER A 574 -8.72 2.56 -27.23
N GLY A 575 -8.57 1.23 -27.27
CA GLY A 575 -8.40 0.36 -26.11
C GLY A 575 -6.96 0.11 -25.69
N ASP A 576 -5.99 0.67 -26.41
CA ASP A 576 -4.57 0.47 -26.11
C ASP A 576 -4.22 1.02 -24.72
N THR A 577 -3.57 0.21 -23.90
CA THR A 577 -3.11 0.58 -22.56
C THR A 577 -1.59 0.60 -22.45
N SER A 578 -0.89 0.34 -23.56
CA SER A 578 0.57 0.40 -23.64
C SER A 578 1.12 1.82 -23.71
N VAL A 579 0.26 2.80 -24.04
CA VAL A 579 0.58 4.23 -24.01
C VAL A 579 -0.10 4.93 -22.83
N PRO A 580 0.52 5.97 -22.25
CA PRO A 580 -0.13 6.84 -21.28
C PRO A 580 -1.44 7.41 -21.85
N VAL A 581 -2.42 7.58 -20.99
CA VAL A 581 -3.74 8.08 -21.36
C VAL A 581 -4.24 9.00 -20.27
N MET A 582 -5.04 10.01 -20.62
CA MET A 582 -5.82 10.78 -19.67
C MET A 582 -7.22 10.17 -19.60
N SER A 583 -7.80 9.99 -18.41
CA SER A 583 -9.23 9.67 -18.30
C SER A 583 -9.85 10.37 -17.12
N TRP A 584 -11.11 10.74 -17.23
CA TRP A 584 -11.93 11.14 -16.10
C TRP A 584 -12.33 9.92 -15.28
N GLN A 585 -12.35 10.04 -13.96
CA GLN A 585 -12.79 8.97 -13.06
C GLN A 585 -14.31 8.91 -13.04
N ASN A 586 -14.87 7.81 -13.53
CA ASN A 586 -16.32 7.56 -13.50
C ASN A 586 -16.94 7.73 -12.11
N VAL A 587 -16.26 7.23 -11.07
CA VAL A 587 -16.80 7.22 -9.71
C VAL A 587 -16.12 8.28 -8.87
N ARG A 588 -16.91 9.26 -8.40
CA ARG A 588 -16.40 10.37 -7.60
C ARG A 588 -16.31 9.98 -6.12
N LYS A 589 -15.18 10.28 -5.47
CA LYS A 589 -15.23 10.72 -4.06
C LYS A 589 -15.80 12.15 -4.09
N PRO A 590 -16.91 12.43 -3.40
CA PRO A 590 -17.50 13.77 -3.40
C PRO A 590 -16.53 14.76 -2.81
N THR A 591 -16.27 15.84 -3.56
CA THR A 591 -15.34 16.89 -3.16
C THR A 591 -16.04 18.02 -2.43
N VAL A 592 -17.37 18.06 -2.52
CA VAL A 592 -18.26 19.00 -1.85
C VAL A 592 -19.35 18.21 -1.12
N GLU A 593 -19.73 18.66 0.07
CA GLU A 593 -20.82 18.10 0.88
C GLU A 593 -22.09 18.94 0.69
N ALA A 594 -23.22 18.31 0.39
CA ALA A 594 -24.50 19.02 0.33
C ALA A 594 -25.22 18.97 1.69
N VAL A 595 -25.51 20.16 2.24
CA VAL A 595 -26.35 20.36 3.43
C VAL A 595 -27.72 20.83 2.96
N VAL A 596 -28.72 19.95 3.07
CA VAL A 596 -30.10 20.20 2.64
C VAL A 596 -30.95 20.61 3.84
N THR A 597 -31.61 21.75 3.75
CA THR A 597 -32.47 22.29 4.81
C THR A 597 -33.93 22.27 4.37
N PHE A 598 -34.79 21.69 5.21
CA PHE A 598 -36.25 21.68 5.12
C PHE A 598 -36.82 22.59 6.21
N PRO A 599 -37.05 23.88 5.91
CA PRO A 599 -37.55 24.86 6.87
C PRO A 599 -39.06 24.70 7.15
N ASN A 600 -39.60 25.47 8.10
CA ASN A 600 -41.02 25.48 8.43
C ASN A 600 -41.83 26.29 7.41
N VAL A 601 -41.93 25.78 6.18
CA VAL A 601 -42.65 26.42 5.04
C VAL A 601 -43.95 25.70 4.66
N LEU A 602 -44.32 24.68 5.44
CA LEU A 602 -45.45 23.81 5.14
C LEU A 602 -46.76 24.31 5.78
N ASP A 603 -47.85 24.21 5.02
CA ASP A 603 -49.23 24.42 5.53
C ASP A 603 -49.88 23.12 6.05
N GLY A 604 -49.23 21.97 5.85
CA GLY A 604 -49.72 20.64 6.22
C GLY A 604 -48.72 19.53 5.86
N PRO A 605 -49.06 18.23 6.07
CA PRO A 605 -48.23 17.11 5.62
C PRO A 605 -48.02 17.15 4.10
N VAL A 606 -46.77 17.05 3.64
CA VAL A 606 -46.43 17.03 2.20
C VAL A 606 -45.45 15.91 1.87
N THR A 607 -45.36 15.58 0.57
CA THR A 607 -44.38 14.64 0.03
C THR A 607 -43.34 15.37 -0.82
N VAL A 608 -42.07 15.06 -0.59
CA VAL A 608 -40.95 15.41 -1.47
C VAL A 608 -40.57 14.14 -2.23
N SER A 609 -40.82 14.16 -3.53
CA SER A 609 -40.73 13.00 -4.42
C SER A 609 -39.41 12.92 -5.18
N GLY A 610 -39.01 11.71 -5.56
CA GLY A 610 -37.91 11.51 -6.52
C GLY A 610 -36.52 11.86 -6.01
N MET A 611 -36.30 11.90 -4.68
CA MET A 611 -35.00 12.26 -4.10
C MET A 611 -33.91 11.31 -4.58
N THR A 612 -33.07 11.76 -5.50
CA THR A 612 -32.02 10.92 -6.08
C THR A 612 -30.68 11.63 -5.97
N ASP A 613 -29.68 10.91 -5.47
CA ASP A 613 -28.29 11.33 -5.62
C ASP A 613 -27.64 10.53 -6.74
N HIS A 614 -26.96 11.21 -7.63
CA HIS A 614 -26.13 10.54 -8.61
C HIS A 614 -24.84 10.12 -7.91
N ALA A 615 -24.48 8.84 -7.97
CA ALA A 615 -23.19 8.35 -7.43
C ALA A 615 -21.96 9.05 -8.06
N GLU A 616 -22.17 9.75 -9.17
CA GLU A 616 -21.18 10.53 -9.93
C GLU A 616 -21.27 12.04 -9.61
N SER A 617 -22.15 12.48 -8.70
CA SER A 617 -22.30 13.89 -8.35
C SER A 617 -21.10 14.38 -7.53
N ARG A 618 -20.75 15.66 -7.66
CA ARG A 618 -19.63 16.29 -6.94
C ARG A 618 -20.00 16.75 -5.53
N ASN A 619 -21.29 16.71 -5.26
CA ASN A 619 -21.95 17.37 -4.16
C ASN A 619 -23.07 16.47 -3.67
N THR A 620 -22.68 15.38 -3.00
CA THR A 620 -23.61 14.38 -2.46
C THR A 620 -24.23 14.87 -1.17
N VAL A 621 -25.47 14.45 -0.90
CA VAL A 621 -26.15 14.78 0.36
C VAL A 621 -25.46 14.10 1.53
N SER A 622 -24.90 14.92 2.42
CA SER A 622 -24.21 14.51 3.65
C SER A 622 -24.93 14.98 4.91
N ALA A 623 -25.78 15.99 4.79
CA ALA A 623 -26.61 16.43 5.91
C ALA A 623 -28.01 16.86 5.47
N MET A 624 -29.00 16.49 6.27
CA MET A 624 -30.40 16.91 6.14
C MET A 624 -30.85 17.56 7.45
N ARG A 625 -31.34 18.80 7.38
CA ARG A 625 -31.80 19.58 8.53
C ARG A 625 -33.28 19.86 8.38
N ILE A 626 -34.10 19.26 9.23
CA ILE A 626 -35.55 19.38 9.20
C ILE A 626 -36.00 20.20 10.40
N ASP A 627 -36.64 21.33 10.12
CA ASP A 627 -37.12 22.29 11.12
C ASP A 627 -38.54 22.70 10.79
N SER A 628 -39.50 21.80 11.00
CA SER A 628 -40.91 22.05 10.71
C SER A 628 -41.80 21.32 11.71
N LYS A 629 -42.93 21.95 12.07
CA LYS A 629 -43.93 21.30 12.93
C LYS A 629 -44.85 20.36 12.13
N HIS A 630 -44.93 20.54 10.81
CA HIS A 630 -45.74 19.74 9.90
C HIS A 630 -44.90 18.64 9.24
N CYS A 631 -45.54 17.54 8.82
CA CYS A 631 -44.84 16.35 8.36
C CYS A 631 -44.24 16.52 6.96
N TYR A 632 -42.95 16.21 6.83
CA TYR A 632 -42.29 15.94 5.55
C TYR A 632 -42.26 14.43 5.34
N THR A 633 -42.82 13.97 4.22
CA THR A 633 -42.62 12.61 3.71
C THR A 633 -41.59 12.65 2.59
N LEU A 634 -40.43 12.07 2.85
CA LEU A 634 -39.29 12.04 1.94
C LEU A 634 -39.30 10.71 1.19
N THR A 635 -39.23 10.73 -0.14
CA THR A 635 -39.20 9.50 -0.96
C THR A 635 -38.04 9.53 -1.95
N GLY A 636 -37.30 8.43 -2.05
CA GLY A 636 -36.22 8.29 -3.04
C GLY A 636 -34.96 7.61 -2.52
N ASN A 637 -33.93 7.57 -3.36
CA ASN A 637 -32.68 6.85 -3.14
C ASN A 637 -31.49 7.81 -3.10
N LEU A 638 -30.92 8.02 -1.91
CA LEU A 638 -29.69 8.79 -1.74
C LEU A 638 -28.47 7.88 -1.82
N LYS A 639 -27.38 8.38 -2.40
CA LYS A 639 -26.08 7.71 -2.49
C LYS A 639 -25.11 8.39 -1.53
N GLY A 640 -24.71 7.67 -0.48
CA GLY A 640 -23.75 8.11 0.53
C GLY A 640 -22.31 7.93 0.10
N SER A 641 -21.47 8.88 0.48
CA SER A 641 -20.03 8.91 0.26
C SER A 641 -19.23 9.15 1.55
N GLY A 642 -19.88 8.92 2.67
CA GLY A 642 -19.48 9.23 4.04
C GLY A 642 -20.69 9.16 4.96
N ASP A 643 -20.60 9.71 6.16
CA ASP A 643 -21.75 9.81 7.08
C ASP A 643 -22.90 10.66 6.48
N LEU A 644 -24.14 10.23 6.72
CA LEU A 644 -25.34 11.04 6.46
C LEU A 644 -25.91 11.53 7.79
N ALA A 645 -25.79 12.82 8.07
CA ALA A 645 -26.31 13.46 9.27
C ALA A 645 -27.74 13.98 9.08
N ILE A 646 -28.71 13.40 9.77
CA ILE A 646 -30.11 13.85 9.77
C ILE A 646 -30.40 14.54 11.09
N SER A 647 -30.71 15.83 11.05
CA SER A 647 -31.05 16.63 12.23
C SER A 647 -32.51 17.03 12.17
N VAL A 648 -33.31 16.59 13.13
CA VAL A 648 -34.74 16.92 13.22
C VAL A 648 -34.97 17.74 14.48
N LYS A 649 -35.38 19.00 14.32
CA LYS A 649 -35.55 19.94 15.44
C LYS A 649 -36.94 19.93 16.07
N SER A 650 -37.98 19.66 15.28
CA SER A 650 -39.37 19.61 15.74
C SER A 650 -40.19 18.72 14.79
N GLY A 651 -41.45 18.43 15.14
CA GLY A 651 -42.37 17.71 14.25
C GLY A 651 -42.18 16.19 14.18
N ARG A 652 -42.95 15.58 13.28
CA ARG A 652 -42.94 14.13 13.00
C ARG A 652 -42.74 13.95 11.50
N HIS A 653 -41.62 13.37 11.09
CA HIS A 653 -41.24 13.25 9.68
C HIS A 653 -40.97 11.80 9.31
N VAL A 654 -41.12 11.49 8.02
CA VAL A 654 -41.05 10.13 7.52
C VAL A 654 -40.13 10.07 6.31
N TRP A 655 -39.20 9.12 6.29
CA TRP A 655 -38.58 8.65 5.05
C TRP A 655 -39.29 7.37 4.62
N ALA A 656 -39.96 7.43 3.48
CA ALA A 656 -40.99 6.46 3.08
C ALA A 656 -40.44 5.07 2.72
N PRO A 657 -41.30 4.02 2.75
CA PRO A 657 -40.95 2.69 2.27
C PRO A 657 -40.45 2.70 0.82
N GLY A 658 -39.58 1.75 0.46
CA GLY A 658 -38.97 1.67 -0.87
C GLY A 658 -37.84 2.69 -1.12
N SER A 659 -37.63 3.61 -0.18
CA SER A 659 -36.48 4.53 -0.19
C SER A 659 -35.23 3.85 0.32
N THR A 660 -34.07 4.32 -0.15
CA THR A 660 -32.77 3.80 0.29
C THR A 660 -31.77 4.91 0.56
N TRP A 661 -30.90 4.65 1.52
CA TRP A 661 -29.60 5.32 1.58
C TRP A 661 -28.54 4.26 1.27
N THR A 662 -27.94 4.34 0.10
CA THR A 662 -26.89 3.41 -0.31
C THR A 662 -25.53 4.03 -0.07
N THR A 663 -24.73 3.48 0.82
CA THR A 663 -23.31 3.85 0.92
C THR A 663 -22.46 2.99 -0.02
N THR A 664 -21.32 3.54 -0.40
CA THR A 664 -20.27 2.83 -1.13
C THR A 664 -18.96 3.03 -0.36
N SER A 665 -18.39 1.94 0.14
CA SER A 665 -17.23 2.00 1.04
C SER A 665 -15.95 2.24 0.24
N TRP A 666 -15.62 3.51 -0.01
CA TRP A 666 -14.47 3.91 -0.84
C TRP A 666 -13.16 4.10 -0.06
N SER A 667 -13.21 4.19 1.27
CA SER A 667 -12.06 4.53 2.10
C SER A 667 -12.01 3.70 3.38
N PRO A 668 -10.87 3.08 3.73
CA PRO A 668 -10.67 2.47 5.04
C PRO A 668 -10.70 3.48 6.20
N THR A 669 -10.49 4.77 5.89
CA THR A 669 -10.38 5.86 6.86
C THR A 669 -11.66 6.67 7.05
N GLU A 670 -12.69 6.47 6.21
CA GLU A 670 -13.95 7.22 6.33
C GLU A 670 -15.01 6.40 7.08
N THR A 671 -15.84 7.11 7.85
CA THR A 671 -17.03 6.58 8.49
C THR A 671 -18.22 6.67 7.53
N TYR A 672 -19.14 5.69 7.62
CA TYR A 672 -20.30 5.55 6.75
C TYR A 672 -21.60 5.34 7.54
N ASN A 673 -21.83 6.16 8.56
CA ASN A 673 -22.97 6.07 9.46
C ASN A 673 -24.14 6.96 9.02
N MET A 674 -25.36 6.44 9.19
CA MET A 674 -26.56 7.25 9.19
C MET A 674 -26.74 7.83 10.61
N VAL A 675 -26.36 9.09 10.80
CA VAL A 675 -26.37 9.76 12.10
C VAL A 675 -27.66 10.55 12.26
N MET A 676 -28.58 10.07 13.09
CA MET A 676 -29.87 10.70 13.35
C MET A 676 -29.82 11.48 14.66
N ASN A 677 -29.77 12.81 14.58
CA ASN A 677 -29.86 13.74 15.70
C ASN A 677 -31.31 14.25 15.80
N VAL A 678 -32.14 13.63 16.64
CA VAL A 678 -33.56 14.03 16.80
C VAL A 678 -33.75 14.75 18.13
N ALA A 679 -34.24 15.98 18.07
CA ALA A 679 -34.49 16.81 19.24
C ALA A 679 -35.63 16.26 20.10
N GLU A 680 -35.65 16.68 21.36
CA GLU A 680 -36.72 16.33 22.30
C GLU A 680 -38.11 16.71 21.74
N GLY A 681 -39.08 15.82 21.90
CA GLY A 681 -40.44 16.01 21.37
C GLY A 681 -40.61 15.79 19.85
N ALA A 682 -39.53 15.58 19.10
CA ALA A 682 -39.58 15.25 17.68
C ALA A 682 -39.53 13.74 17.41
N LYS A 683 -40.05 13.32 16.23
CA LYS A 683 -39.97 11.94 15.73
C LYS A 683 -39.48 11.89 14.28
N PHE A 684 -38.53 11.00 14.00
CA PHE A 684 -38.12 10.64 12.64
C PHE A 684 -38.35 9.16 12.38
N SER A 685 -39.24 8.83 11.44
CA SER A 685 -39.52 7.44 11.04
C SER A 685 -38.76 7.10 9.76
N PHE A 686 -37.71 6.30 9.86
CA PHE A 686 -36.99 5.76 8.71
C PHE A 686 -37.60 4.41 8.30
N ARG A 687 -38.39 4.43 7.23
CA ARG A 687 -39.05 3.24 6.66
C ARG A 687 -38.30 2.66 5.45
N GLY A 688 -37.15 3.24 5.12
CA GLY A 688 -36.27 2.80 4.04
C GLY A 688 -35.18 1.83 4.50
N LEU A 689 -34.28 1.48 3.59
CA LEU A 689 -33.15 0.59 3.87
C LEU A 689 -31.83 1.36 3.78
N VAL A 690 -30.93 1.13 4.74
CA VAL A 690 -29.51 1.45 4.57
C VAL A 690 -28.84 0.30 3.86
N GLN A 691 -28.29 0.57 2.68
CA GLN A 691 -27.64 -0.43 1.85
C GLN A 691 -26.14 -0.15 1.75
N GLU A 692 -25.35 -1.20 1.79
CA GLU A 692 -23.91 -1.14 1.53
C GLU A 692 -23.63 -1.81 0.18
N VAL A 693 -23.01 -1.06 -0.75
CA VAL A 693 -22.60 -1.57 -2.06
C VAL A 693 -21.08 -1.52 -2.16
N GLU A 694 -20.45 -2.65 -2.50
CA GLU A 694 -18.99 -2.76 -2.53
C GLU A 694 -18.40 -2.16 -3.81
N GLY A 695 -17.56 -1.14 -3.64
CA GLY A 695 -16.67 -0.61 -4.69
C GLY A 695 -15.21 -0.82 -4.29
N ALA A 696 -14.63 -1.98 -4.68
CA ALA A 696 -13.22 -2.39 -4.57
C ALA A 696 -12.67 -2.90 -3.21
N TYR A 697 -12.31 -4.20 -3.21
CA TYR A 697 -11.16 -4.93 -2.61
C TYR A 697 -10.54 -4.62 -1.22
N LYS A 698 -11.15 -3.86 -0.30
CA LYS A 698 -10.81 -3.95 1.15
C LYS A 698 -12.04 -3.73 2.03
N TRP A 699 -12.13 -4.51 3.12
CA TRP A 699 -13.18 -4.38 4.13
C TRP A 699 -12.97 -3.09 4.95
N CYS A 700 -13.89 -2.12 4.85
CA CYS A 700 -14.05 -1.09 5.88
C CYS A 700 -14.91 -1.62 7.05
N SER A 701 -14.97 -0.93 8.18
CA SER A 701 -15.80 -1.30 9.34
C SER A 701 -17.32 -1.42 9.03
N GLY A 702 -17.76 -1.03 7.82
CA GLY A 702 -19.14 -1.08 7.36
C GLY A 702 -19.92 0.20 7.65
N ALA A 703 -21.09 0.36 7.05
CA ALA A 703 -22.04 1.38 7.47
C ALA A 703 -22.78 0.99 8.76
N GLY A 704 -23.18 1.98 9.56
CA GLY A 704 -23.95 1.80 10.79
C GLY A 704 -25.10 2.79 10.91
N ILE A 705 -25.96 2.61 11.91
CA ILE A 705 -26.96 3.61 12.29
C ILE A 705 -26.55 4.18 13.65
N VAL A 706 -26.49 5.50 13.76
CA VAL A 706 -26.18 6.18 15.02
C VAL A 706 -27.35 7.06 15.41
N LYS A 707 -28.00 6.75 16.53
CA LYS A 707 -29.09 7.53 17.09
C LYS A 707 -28.59 8.43 18.23
N ASN A 708 -28.71 9.73 18.01
CA ASN A 708 -28.39 10.82 18.92
C ASN A 708 -29.62 11.72 19.20
N GLY A 709 -29.48 12.66 20.14
CA GLY A 709 -30.55 13.58 20.54
C GLY A 709 -31.65 12.91 21.35
N LEU A 710 -32.46 13.69 22.07
CA LEU A 710 -33.41 13.17 23.06
C LEU A 710 -34.74 12.65 22.47
N GLY A 711 -35.03 12.92 21.20
CA GLY A 711 -36.28 12.50 20.54
C GLY A 711 -36.29 11.04 20.07
N VAL A 712 -37.29 10.71 19.26
CA VAL A 712 -37.58 9.33 18.81
C VAL A 712 -37.13 9.11 17.37
N CYS A 713 -36.34 8.08 17.13
CA CYS A 713 -36.17 7.50 15.80
C CYS A 713 -36.90 6.17 15.71
N GLU A 714 -37.67 5.97 14.65
CA GLU A 714 -38.39 4.72 14.39
C GLU A 714 -37.84 4.03 13.14
N LEU A 715 -37.51 2.74 13.25
CA LEU A 715 -37.10 1.88 12.15
C LEU A 715 -38.22 0.86 11.86
N THR A 716 -38.69 0.78 10.62
CA THR A 716 -39.79 -0.15 10.25
C THR A 716 -39.45 -1.08 9.09
N ALA A 717 -38.25 -0.97 8.52
CA ALA A 717 -37.87 -1.74 7.33
C ALA A 717 -37.50 -3.18 7.68
N ASP A 718 -37.59 -4.07 6.70
CA ASP A 718 -37.14 -5.46 6.82
C ASP A 718 -35.81 -5.63 6.08
N TYR A 719 -34.74 -5.86 6.85
CA TYR A 719 -33.40 -6.12 6.34
C TYR A 719 -33.14 -7.58 5.96
N THR A 720 -34.03 -8.52 6.31
CA THR A 720 -33.82 -9.96 6.02
C THR A 720 -33.77 -10.25 4.51
N PRO A 721 -34.67 -9.74 3.64
CA PRO A 721 -34.66 -10.05 2.20
C PRO A 721 -33.42 -9.53 1.45
N ILE A 722 -32.78 -8.51 1.98
CA ILE A 722 -31.57 -7.90 1.39
C ILE A 722 -30.29 -8.32 2.12
N TYR A 723 -30.38 -9.23 3.08
CA TYR A 723 -29.21 -9.76 3.76
C TYR A 723 -28.71 -11.00 3.02
N ASP A 724 -27.58 -10.86 2.32
CA ASP A 724 -26.90 -11.98 1.68
C ASP A 724 -25.38 -11.92 2.01
N PRO A 725 -24.85 -12.85 2.82
CA PRO A 725 -23.44 -12.85 3.22
C PRO A 725 -22.47 -13.18 2.08
N ASP A 726 -22.97 -13.60 0.91
CA ASP A 726 -22.19 -14.02 -0.26
C ASP A 726 -22.33 -13.05 -1.46
N ARG A 727 -23.38 -12.22 -1.53
CA ARG A 727 -23.54 -11.21 -2.61
C ARG A 727 -22.93 -9.85 -2.29
N ARG A 728 -21.96 -9.39 -3.09
CA ARG A 728 -21.24 -8.12 -2.88
C ARG A 728 -22.08 -6.84 -3.06
N ASN A 729 -23.13 -6.88 -3.88
CA ASN A 729 -23.78 -5.67 -4.41
C ASN A 729 -25.18 -5.38 -3.87
N ASN A 730 -25.62 -6.08 -2.81
CA ASN A 730 -26.95 -5.86 -2.23
C ASN A 730 -27.00 -6.43 -0.80
N ARG A 731 -26.46 -5.69 0.18
CA ARG A 731 -26.50 -6.06 1.60
C ARG A 731 -27.08 -4.94 2.45
N GLY A 732 -27.68 -5.31 3.58
CA GLY A 732 -27.81 -4.41 4.73
C GLY A 732 -26.44 -3.98 5.28
N TYR A 733 -26.42 -2.95 6.10
CA TYR A 733 -25.21 -2.36 6.70
C TYR A 733 -24.54 -3.29 7.74
N ARG A 734 -23.25 -3.12 8.03
CA ARG A 734 -22.48 -4.08 8.87
C ARG A 734 -22.00 -3.56 10.21
N ALA A 735 -21.73 -2.26 10.33
CA ALA A 735 -21.33 -1.66 11.59
C ALA A 735 -22.49 -1.62 12.58
N ASP A 736 -22.15 -1.31 13.83
CA ASP A 736 -23.09 -1.33 14.93
C ASP A 736 -24.23 -0.30 14.73
N THR A 737 -25.42 -0.69 15.18
CA THR A 737 -26.52 0.24 15.44
C THR A 737 -26.31 0.80 16.84
N THR A 738 -25.86 2.04 16.94
CA THR A 738 -25.52 2.67 18.22
C THR A 738 -26.62 3.64 18.64
N VAL A 739 -27.12 3.51 19.87
CA VAL A 739 -28.08 4.44 20.48
C VAL A 739 -27.39 5.19 21.61
N ASN A 740 -27.11 6.47 21.38
CA ASN A 740 -26.41 7.36 22.33
C ASN A 740 -27.37 8.17 23.20
N ALA A 741 -28.54 8.53 22.67
CA ALA A 741 -29.54 9.32 23.40
C ALA A 741 -30.95 9.14 22.82
N GLY A 742 -31.96 9.42 23.65
CA GLY A 742 -33.37 9.33 23.27
C GLY A 742 -33.81 7.89 22.98
N VAL A 743 -34.79 7.73 22.10
CA VAL A 743 -35.40 6.42 21.81
C VAL A 743 -35.09 5.98 20.39
N LEU A 744 -34.56 4.77 20.22
CA LEU A 744 -34.60 4.03 18.96
C LEU A 744 -35.72 2.97 19.07
N MET A 745 -36.76 3.14 18.26
CA MET A 745 -37.94 2.28 18.24
C MET A 745 -37.90 1.38 17.00
N VAL A 746 -37.93 0.06 17.19
CA VAL A 746 -37.87 -0.94 16.12
C VAL A 746 -39.27 -1.56 15.96
N ASN A 747 -39.95 -1.19 14.87
CA ASN A 747 -41.35 -1.51 14.58
C ASN A 747 -41.53 -2.18 13.20
N ASN A 748 -40.54 -2.96 12.74
CA ASN A 748 -40.67 -3.74 11.52
C ASN A 748 -41.71 -4.86 11.68
N THR A 749 -42.52 -5.08 10.64
CA THR A 749 -43.59 -6.10 10.65
C THR A 749 -43.12 -7.49 10.21
N SER A 750 -41.96 -7.57 9.58
CA SER A 750 -41.34 -8.82 9.10
C SER A 750 -39.82 -8.78 9.25
N GLY A 751 -39.20 -9.96 9.25
CA GLY A 751 -37.74 -10.13 9.27
C GLY A 751 -37.03 -9.36 10.38
N SER A 752 -36.09 -8.46 10.04
CA SER A 752 -35.24 -7.74 11.00
C SER A 752 -35.25 -6.23 10.76
N GLY A 753 -35.50 -5.43 11.80
CA GLY A 753 -35.57 -3.95 11.75
C GLY A 753 -34.22 -3.24 11.69
N VAL A 754 -33.15 -3.97 11.99
CA VAL A 754 -31.75 -3.60 11.79
C VAL A 754 -31.07 -4.65 10.93
N SER A 755 -29.88 -4.36 10.42
CA SER A 755 -29.16 -5.35 9.62
C SER A 755 -28.80 -6.60 10.45
N PRO A 756 -29.03 -7.84 9.96
CA PRO A 756 -28.78 -9.06 10.73
C PRO A 756 -27.35 -9.26 11.25
N LYS A 757 -26.34 -8.57 10.71
CA LYS A 757 -24.93 -8.64 11.16
C LYS A 757 -24.49 -7.45 12.04
N SER A 758 -25.39 -6.52 12.31
CA SER A 758 -25.11 -5.34 13.12
C SER A 758 -25.41 -5.61 14.59
N THR A 759 -24.43 -5.40 15.47
CA THR A 759 -24.69 -5.38 16.92
C THR A 759 -25.51 -4.13 17.25
N VAL A 760 -26.53 -4.25 18.09
CA VAL A 760 -27.24 -3.07 18.60
C VAL A 760 -26.65 -2.70 19.95
N VAL A 761 -26.08 -1.51 20.07
CA VAL A 761 -25.45 -1.02 21.30
C VAL A 761 -26.29 0.12 21.90
N VAL A 762 -26.83 -0.11 23.10
CA VAL A 762 -27.60 0.90 23.84
C VAL A 762 -26.72 1.51 24.92
N ASN A 763 -26.30 2.76 24.71
CA ASN A 763 -25.42 3.49 25.61
C ASN A 763 -26.20 4.16 26.76
N HIS A 764 -25.45 4.76 27.68
CA HIS A 764 -25.96 5.43 28.87
C HIS A 764 -27.04 6.49 28.54
N GLY A 765 -28.22 6.41 29.16
CA GLY A 765 -29.31 7.37 28.97
C GLY A 765 -30.12 7.18 27.69
N ALA A 766 -29.79 6.18 26.86
CA ALA A 766 -30.51 5.84 25.64
C ALA A 766 -31.51 4.69 25.85
N VAL A 767 -32.50 4.59 24.95
CA VAL A 767 -33.58 3.61 25.01
C VAL A 767 -33.72 2.87 23.68
N LEU A 768 -33.78 1.54 23.73
CA LEU A 768 -34.23 0.68 22.63
C LEU A 768 -35.66 0.21 22.92
N SER A 769 -36.56 0.33 21.95
CA SER A 769 -38.00 0.07 22.13
C SER A 769 -38.67 -0.50 20.88
N GLY A 770 -39.99 -0.77 20.91
CA GLY A 770 -40.79 -1.17 19.76
C GLY A 770 -41.34 -2.60 19.78
N ASN A 771 -42.17 -2.91 18.79
CA ASN A 771 -42.91 -4.17 18.59
C ASN A 771 -42.29 -5.11 17.55
N GLY A 772 -41.13 -4.73 17.00
CA GLY A 772 -40.51 -5.42 15.88
C GLY A 772 -39.59 -6.56 16.29
N ALA A 773 -38.73 -6.95 15.35
CA ALA A 773 -37.74 -7.98 15.55
C ALA A 773 -36.35 -7.51 15.12
N ILE A 774 -35.32 -7.87 15.89
CA ILE A 774 -33.91 -7.60 15.62
C ILE A 774 -33.21 -8.94 15.40
N GLY A 775 -32.48 -9.05 14.30
CA GLY A 775 -31.72 -10.23 13.92
C GLY A 775 -32.48 -11.19 13.00
N ALA A 776 -31.74 -12.11 12.38
CA ALA A 776 -32.28 -13.16 11.52
C ALA A 776 -32.21 -14.56 12.18
N GLY A 777 -31.48 -14.70 13.29
CA GLY A 777 -31.19 -15.98 13.92
C GLY A 777 -29.97 -16.66 13.28
N GLY A 778 -28.93 -16.90 14.07
CA GLY A 778 -27.69 -17.54 13.64
C GLY A 778 -26.59 -16.58 13.15
N SER A 779 -26.79 -15.26 13.26
CA SER A 779 -25.79 -14.27 12.82
C SER A 779 -24.70 -13.99 13.87
N SER A 780 -24.96 -14.31 15.15
CA SER A 780 -24.12 -14.01 16.32
C SER A 780 -23.93 -12.51 16.62
N SER A 781 -24.92 -11.67 16.27
CA SER A 781 -24.89 -10.21 16.51
C SER A 781 -25.92 -9.83 17.58
N PRO A 782 -25.54 -9.81 18.88
CA PRO A 782 -26.48 -9.59 19.97
C PRO A 782 -26.90 -8.11 20.11
N VAL A 783 -27.94 -7.88 20.89
CA VAL A 783 -28.18 -6.55 21.49
C VAL A 783 -27.34 -6.43 22.76
N VAL A 784 -26.61 -5.34 22.92
CA VAL A 784 -25.76 -5.05 24.10
C VAL A 784 -26.28 -3.80 24.80
N VAL A 785 -26.66 -3.94 26.08
CA VAL A 785 -27.12 -2.83 26.91
C VAL A 785 -26.02 -2.45 27.89
N LYS A 786 -25.45 -1.25 27.72
CA LYS A 786 -24.39 -0.72 28.58
C LYS A 786 -24.96 -0.16 29.90
N PRO A 787 -24.09 0.14 30.90
CA PRO A 787 -24.53 0.76 32.15
C PRO A 787 -25.36 2.04 31.92
N GLY A 788 -26.59 2.06 32.45
CA GLY A 788 -27.54 3.16 32.27
C GLY A 788 -28.27 3.22 30.92
N GLY A 789 -28.00 2.31 29.98
CA GLY A 789 -28.84 2.10 28.81
C GLY A 789 -30.11 1.32 29.18
N ARG A 790 -31.20 1.50 28.42
CA ARG A 790 -32.51 0.92 28.73
C ARG A 790 -33.16 0.19 27.55
N ILE A 791 -33.85 -0.90 27.82
CA ILE A 791 -34.78 -1.55 26.87
C ILE A 791 -36.22 -1.36 27.36
N ASP A 792 -37.08 -0.83 26.50
CA ASP A 792 -38.50 -0.61 26.73
C ASP A 792 -39.28 -1.39 25.65
N PRO A 793 -39.49 -2.72 25.79
CA PRO A 793 -40.20 -3.49 24.77
C PRO A 793 -41.59 -2.92 24.56
N GLY A 794 -42.09 -2.87 23.33
CA GLY A 794 -43.41 -2.31 23.05
C GLY A 794 -43.38 -0.93 22.38
N ASP A 795 -44.43 -0.61 21.63
CA ASP A 795 -44.85 0.76 21.27
C ASP A 795 -46.32 0.88 21.73
N GLY A 796 -46.49 0.97 23.05
CA GLY A 796 -47.65 0.39 23.74
C GLY A 796 -47.41 -1.09 24.08
N ILE A 797 -48.37 -1.73 24.75
CA ILE A 797 -48.28 -3.16 25.10
C ILE A 797 -47.98 -4.00 23.85
N GLY A 798 -46.84 -4.68 23.84
CA GLY A 798 -46.44 -5.52 22.73
C GLY A 798 -45.19 -6.36 22.96
N THR A 799 -44.51 -6.73 21.89
CA THR A 799 -43.38 -7.67 21.97
C THR A 799 -42.21 -7.21 21.12
N LEU A 800 -41.06 -6.98 21.76
CA LEU A 800 -39.79 -6.81 21.06
C LEU A 800 -39.08 -8.16 20.96
N THR A 801 -38.75 -8.60 19.76
CA THR A 801 -38.07 -9.90 19.55
C THR A 801 -36.61 -9.72 19.19
N LEU A 802 -35.70 -10.36 19.92
CA LEU A 802 -34.27 -10.44 19.67
C LEU A 802 -33.91 -11.86 19.22
N ARG A 803 -33.46 -12.05 17.98
CA ARG A 803 -33.21 -13.38 17.41
C ARG A 803 -31.76 -13.87 17.55
N ASP A 804 -30.83 -12.97 17.84
CA ASP A 804 -29.39 -13.25 17.84
C ASP A 804 -28.71 -13.03 19.20
N GLY A 805 -29.50 -12.84 20.27
CA GLY A 805 -29.05 -12.79 21.65
C GLY A 805 -29.15 -11.40 22.30
N LEU A 806 -28.83 -11.36 23.60
CA LEU A 806 -28.87 -10.17 24.45
C LEU A 806 -27.73 -10.24 25.48
N GLU A 807 -27.00 -9.15 25.66
CA GLU A 807 -26.04 -8.95 26.74
C GLU A 807 -26.47 -7.78 27.61
N LEU A 808 -26.66 -8.05 28.91
CA LEU A 808 -26.94 -7.02 29.92
C LEU A 808 -25.69 -6.76 30.75
N ARG A 809 -25.09 -5.58 30.59
CA ARG A 809 -23.96 -5.15 31.43
C ARG A 809 -24.43 -4.61 32.77
N GLU A 810 -23.50 -4.54 33.72
CA GLU A 810 -23.80 -4.06 35.07
C GLU A 810 -24.44 -2.67 35.05
N GLY A 811 -25.61 -2.52 35.70
CA GLY A 811 -26.35 -1.26 35.71
C GLY A 811 -27.18 -0.96 34.45
N ALA A 812 -27.35 -1.94 33.55
CA ALA A 812 -28.38 -1.90 32.51
C ALA A 812 -29.78 -1.76 33.12
N ARG A 813 -30.73 -1.19 32.36
CA ARG A 813 -32.09 -0.93 32.82
C ARG A 813 -33.13 -1.50 31.84
N MET A 814 -34.33 -1.73 32.34
CA MET A 814 -35.47 -2.12 31.51
C MET A 814 -36.75 -1.43 32.00
N GLN A 815 -37.71 -1.26 31.09
CA GLN A 815 -39.06 -0.82 31.43
C GLN A 815 -40.10 -1.70 30.73
N PHE A 816 -41.16 -2.07 31.44
CA PHE A 816 -42.29 -2.82 30.88
C PHE A 816 -43.60 -2.13 31.21
N GLU A 817 -44.45 -1.95 30.22
CA GLU A 817 -45.85 -1.57 30.38
C GLU A 817 -46.69 -2.79 30.75
N ILE A 818 -47.54 -2.65 31.76
CA ILE A 818 -48.39 -3.74 32.26
C ILE A 818 -49.82 -3.23 32.45
N GLY A 819 -50.78 -4.03 32.01
CA GLY A 819 -52.21 -3.87 32.25
C GLY A 819 -52.91 -5.25 32.28
N GLU A 820 -53.91 -5.46 31.43
CA GLU A 820 -54.49 -6.80 31.23
C GLU A 820 -53.53 -7.76 30.54
N GLN A 821 -52.68 -7.22 29.66
CA GLN A 821 -51.53 -7.87 29.04
C GLN A 821 -50.26 -7.15 29.50
N SER A 822 -49.08 -7.71 29.22
CA SER A 822 -47.81 -7.07 29.53
C SER A 822 -46.93 -7.03 28.29
N ASP A 823 -46.03 -6.05 28.27
CA ASP A 823 -44.90 -6.09 27.36
C ASP A 823 -44.09 -7.38 27.53
N LEU A 824 -43.54 -7.84 26.42
CA LEU A 824 -42.69 -9.02 26.37
C LEU A 824 -41.40 -8.73 25.60
N LEU A 825 -40.26 -8.99 26.24
CA LEU A 825 -38.98 -9.12 25.55
C LEU A 825 -38.77 -10.59 25.19
N ARG A 826 -38.79 -10.92 23.91
CA ARG A 826 -38.60 -12.29 23.43
C ARG A 826 -37.18 -12.48 22.89
N ILE A 827 -36.38 -13.35 23.51
CA ILE A 827 -35.06 -13.74 23.04
C ILE A 827 -35.18 -15.11 22.35
N ALA A 828 -35.32 -15.09 21.03
CA ALA A 828 -35.69 -16.24 20.21
C ALA A 828 -34.51 -17.08 19.69
N GLY A 829 -33.27 -16.62 19.91
CA GLY A 829 -32.04 -17.30 19.47
C GLY A 829 -30.79 -16.59 20.00
N GLY A 830 -29.61 -17.17 19.72
CA GLY A 830 -28.33 -16.68 20.22
C GLY A 830 -28.13 -16.97 21.71
N THR A 831 -27.41 -16.09 22.41
CA THR A 831 -27.13 -16.20 23.85
C THR A 831 -27.71 -15.02 24.62
N PHE A 832 -28.46 -15.30 25.69
CA PHE A 832 -28.82 -14.34 26.72
C PHE A 832 -27.78 -14.35 27.85
N ARG A 833 -27.00 -13.27 27.96
CA ARG A 833 -25.99 -13.07 28.99
C ARG A 833 -26.49 -12.06 30.04
N GLY A 834 -26.65 -12.52 31.28
CA GLY A 834 -27.02 -11.68 32.41
C GLY A 834 -25.85 -10.90 33.02
N SER A 835 -26.12 -10.12 34.06
CA SER A 835 -25.18 -9.11 34.60
C SER A 835 -24.24 -9.61 35.69
N LYS A 836 -24.39 -10.85 36.19
CA LYS A 836 -23.65 -11.48 37.31
C LYS A 836 -23.75 -10.83 38.70
N HIS A 837 -24.26 -9.59 38.81
CA HIS A 837 -24.09 -8.76 40.01
C HIS A 837 -25.39 -8.16 40.57
N ARG A 838 -26.58 -8.68 40.24
CA ARG A 838 -27.87 -8.17 40.77
C ARG A 838 -28.13 -6.68 40.48
N SER A 839 -27.71 -6.24 39.29
CA SER A 839 -27.57 -4.82 38.97
C SER A 839 -28.63 -4.27 38.02
N VAL A 840 -29.46 -5.13 37.42
CA VAL A 840 -30.45 -4.72 36.41
C VAL A 840 -31.70 -4.17 37.09
N VAL A 841 -32.01 -2.91 36.82
CA VAL A 841 -33.21 -2.24 37.37
C VAL A 841 -34.35 -2.33 36.37
N ILE A 842 -35.48 -2.91 36.80
CA ILE A 842 -36.72 -2.99 36.02
C ILE A 842 -37.73 -1.98 36.57
N THR A 843 -38.20 -1.10 35.69
CA THR A 843 -39.32 -0.19 35.94
C THR A 843 -40.58 -0.79 35.36
N ILE A 844 -41.70 -0.71 36.08
CA ILE A 844 -43.00 -1.11 35.57
C ILE A 844 -43.85 0.14 35.37
N LYS A 845 -44.52 0.22 34.23
CA LYS A 845 -45.48 1.29 33.93
C LYS A 845 -46.88 0.68 33.92
N ASP A 846 -47.62 0.91 35.00
CA ASP A 846 -49.01 0.46 35.11
C ASP A 846 -49.91 1.31 34.21
N LEU A 847 -50.54 0.67 33.22
CA LEU A 847 -51.51 1.29 32.32
C LEU A 847 -52.96 1.18 32.83
N GLY A 848 -53.17 0.67 34.05
CA GLY A 848 -54.48 0.58 34.70
C GLY A 848 -55.02 -0.84 34.83
N GLY A 849 -54.17 -1.83 35.13
CA GLY A 849 -54.60 -3.24 35.20
C GLY A 849 -53.71 -4.16 36.05
N VAL A 850 -52.74 -3.59 36.78
CA VAL A 850 -51.88 -4.35 37.69
C VAL A 850 -52.71 -4.88 38.88
N LYS A 851 -52.72 -6.20 39.08
CA LYS A 851 -53.46 -6.87 40.16
C LYS A 851 -52.51 -7.62 41.11
N ALA A 852 -52.68 -7.41 42.41
CA ALA A 852 -52.01 -8.21 43.42
C ALA A 852 -52.36 -9.71 43.25
N GLY A 853 -51.37 -10.58 43.44
CA GLY A 853 -51.47 -12.03 43.22
C GLY A 853 -51.34 -12.47 41.77
N ARG A 854 -51.23 -11.55 40.79
CA ARG A 854 -51.04 -11.89 39.38
C ARG A 854 -49.55 -11.91 39.00
N SER A 855 -49.19 -12.83 38.11
CA SER A 855 -47.86 -12.93 37.50
C SER A 855 -47.89 -12.49 36.04
N TYR A 856 -46.88 -11.73 35.62
CA TYR A 856 -46.74 -11.21 34.25
C TYR A 856 -45.44 -11.73 33.64
N ASN A 857 -45.49 -12.23 32.40
CA ASN A 857 -44.30 -12.64 31.67
C ASN A 857 -43.61 -11.39 31.10
N LEU A 858 -42.35 -11.17 31.47
CA LEU A 858 -41.60 -10.00 31.02
C LEU A 858 -40.51 -10.38 30.01
N ILE A 859 -39.79 -11.48 30.24
CA ILE A 859 -38.77 -11.97 29.31
C ILE A 859 -39.03 -13.44 29.00
N ASP A 860 -39.09 -13.80 27.71
CA ASP A 860 -39.13 -15.19 27.24
C ASP A 860 -37.86 -15.48 26.43
N PHE A 861 -36.98 -16.33 26.97
CA PHE A 861 -35.74 -16.73 26.32
C PHE A 861 -35.70 -18.23 25.96
N THR A 862 -36.87 -18.83 25.75
CA THR A 862 -37.00 -20.27 25.42
C THR A 862 -36.22 -20.67 24.16
N GLY A 863 -36.02 -19.74 23.22
CA GLY A 863 -35.29 -20.01 21.98
C GLY A 863 -33.77 -19.80 22.05
N ALA A 864 -33.23 -19.34 23.19
CA ALA A 864 -31.83 -18.95 23.31
C ALA A 864 -31.06 -19.80 24.34
N SER A 865 -29.75 -19.93 24.15
CA SER A 865 -28.87 -20.35 25.24
C SER A 865 -28.74 -19.21 26.25
N PHE A 866 -28.44 -19.49 27.51
CA PHE A 866 -28.27 -18.46 28.52
C PHE A 866 -27.06 -18.73 29.40
N VAL A 867 -26.41 -17.65 29.84
CA VAL A 867 -25.21 -17.69 30.68
C VAL A 867 -25.36 -16.58 31.73
N ASP A 868 -25.15 -16.93 33.00
CA ASP A 868 -25.22 -15.98 34.12
C ASP A 868 -26.57 -15.26 34.25
N VAL A 869 -27.68 -15.98 34.06
CA VAL A 869 -29.05 -15.43 34.17
C VAL A 869 -29.76 -16.04 35.37
N GLU A 870 -30.00 -15.24 36.39
CA GLU A 870 -30.76 -15.60 37.59
C GLU A 870 -31.88 -14.59 37.88
N ALA A 871 -32.93 -15.00 38.58
CA ALA A 871 -34.01 -14.09 38.99
C ALA A 871 -33.47 -12.90 39.82
N ASN A 872 -32.44 -13.14 40.62
CA ASN A 872 -31.79 -12.14 41.47
C ASN A 872 -31.00 -11.08 40.68
N ASP A 873 -30.74 -11.29 39.39
CA ASP A 873 -30.10 -10.28 38.54
C ASP A 873 -30.96 -9.02 38.39
N PHE A 874 -32.27 -9.19 38.56
CA PHE A 874 -33.29 -8.18 38.35
C PHE A 874 -33.86 -7.69 39.66
N ARG A 875 -34.01 -6.37 39.78
CA ARG A 875 -34.70 -5.74 40.90
C ARG A 875 -35.69 -4.72 40.41
N LEU A 876 -36.79 -4.59 41.16
CA LEU A 876 -37.83 -3.62 40.87
C LEU A 876 -37.30 -2.24 41.27
N ASP A 877 -37.57 -1.25 40.43
CA ASP A 877 -37.33 0.14 40.81
C ASP A 877 -38.09 0.45 42.11
N LYS A 878 -37.37 0.94 43.12
CA LYS A 878 -37.93 1.17 44.46
C LYS A 878 -38.88 2.36 44.52
N SER A 879 -38.92 3.17 43.46
CA SER A 879 -39.89 4.25 43.28
C SER A 879 -41.30 3.76 42.90
N GLN A 880 -41.46 2.47 42.61
CA GLN A 880 -42.75 1.87 42.28
C GLN A 880 -43.68 1.88 43.50
N ASN A 881 -44.97 2.17 43.27
CA ASN A 881 -46.01 2.24 44.31
C ASN A 881 -46.53 0.86 44.75
N PHE A 882 -45.89 -0.23 44.31
CA PHE A 882 -46.17 -1.59 44.73
C PHE A 882 -44.89 -2.38 44.97
N GLN A 883 -45.04 -3.54 45.60
CA GLN A 883 -44.00 -4.52 45.79
C GLN A 883 -44.30 -5.77 44.97
N GLY A 884 -43.24 -6.43 44.54
CA GLY A 884 -43.30 -7.68 43.81
C GLY A 884 -41.94 -8.34 43.75
N THR A 885 -41.92 -9.57 43.24
CA THR A 885 -40.67 -10.34 43.06
C THR A 885 -40.55 -10.86 41.64
N PHE A 886 -39.31 -10.98 41.19
CA PHE A 886 -38.97 -11.70 39.98
C PHE A 886 -38.73 -13.17 40.30
N HIS A 887 -39.18 -14.04 39.41
CA HIS A 887 -38.93 -15.47 39.49
C HIS A 887 -38.77 -16.05 38.09
N LEU A 888 -37.90 -17.06 37.98
CA LEU A 888 -37.70 -17.81 36.75
C LEU A 888 -38.62 -19.03 36.73
N VAL A 889 -39.48 -19.13 35.71
CA VAL A 889 -40.32 -20.31 35.44
C VAL A 889 -39.82 -20.94 34.14
N GLY A 890 -38.91 -21.91 34.27
CA GLY A 890 -38.15 -22.42 33.13
C GLY A 890 -37.33 -21.30 32.49
N THR A 891 -37.57 -21.04 31.20
CA THR A 891 -36.89 -20.02 30.38
C THR A 891 -37.66 -18.70 30.30
N ARG A 892 -38.44 -18.37 31.34
CA ARG A 892 -39.23 -17.13 31.42
C ARG A 892 -38.95 -16.38 32.72
N LEU A 893 -38.66 -15.09 32.60
CA LEU A 893 -38.66 -14.16 33.73
C LEU A 893 -40.07 -13.61 33.93
N GLN A 894 -40.65 -13.92 35.09
CA GLN A 894 -41.94 -13.43 35.51
C GLN A 894 -41.81 -12.43 36.65
N PHE A 895 -42.80 -11.54 36.75
CA PHE A 895 -42.95 -10.62 37.88
C PHE A 895 -44.31 -10.83 38.54
N SER A 896 -44.31 -11.14 39.84
CA SER A 896 -45.53 -11.25 40.66
C SER A 896 -45.70 -10.03 41.55
N VAL A 897 -46.91 -9.47 41.58
CA VAL A 897 -47.24 -8.30 42.39
C VAL A 897 -47.88 -8.76 43.70
N PHE A 898 -47.42 -8.26 44.85
CA PHE A 898 -47.92 -8.70 46.16
C PHE A 898 -48.84 -7.70 46.84
N ALA A 899 -48.42 -6.43 46.92
CA ALA A 899 -49.14 -5.40 47.68
C ALA A 899 -48.70 -3.99 47.26
N PRO A 900 -49.54 -2.97 47.46
CA PRO A 900 -49.11 -1.57 47.36
C PRO A 900 -48.00 -1.26 48.37
N ARG A 901 -47.06 -0.40 47.99
CA ARG A 901 -45.98 0.10 48.84
C ARG A 901 -46.48 1.37 49.55
N LEU A 902 -46.40 1.39 50.88
CA LEU A 902 -46.89 2.50 51.71
C LEU A 902 -46.15 3.83 51.43
N THR A 903 -44.88 3.77 51.05
CA THR A 903 -44.09 4.97 50.70
C THR A 903 -43.07 4.60 49.62
N PRO A 904 -43.14 5.20 48.42
CA PRO A 904 -42.10 5.05 47.39
C PRO A 904 -40.74 5.53 47.92
N GLU A 905 -39.67 4.79 47.63
CA GLU A 905 -38.31 5.26 47.89
C GLU A 905 -37.78 6.02 46.66
N THR A 906 -36.73 6.82 46.84
CA THR A 906 -36.02 7.43 45.72
C THR A 906 -35.52 6.35 44.75
N ALA A 907 -35.75 6.55 43.45
CA ALA A 907 -35.29 5.63 42.42
C ALA A 907 -33.77 5.40 42.54
N PRO A 908 -33.26 4.19 42.27
CA PRO A 908 -31.82 3.95 42.26
C PRO A 908 -31.12 4.95 41.34
N ALA A 909 -30.07 5.60 41.85
CA ALA A 909 -29.29 6.55 41.07
C ALA A 909 -28.81 5.91 39.75
N MET A 910 -28.83 6.68 38.67
CA MET A 910 -28.20 6.26 37.42
C MET A 910 -26.71 6.00 37.68
N PRO A 911 -26.10 4.98 37.05
CA PRO A 911 -24.64 4.91 36.99
C PRO A 911 -24.09 6.26 36.50
N PRO A 912 -22.88 6.67 36.91
CA PRO A 912 -22.27 7.87 36.34
C PRO A 912 -22.20 7.73 34.82
N ALA A 913 -22.53 8.79 34.10
CA ALA A 913 -22.35 8.83 32.65
C ALA A 913 -20.85 8.60 32.34
N PRO A 914 -20.51 7.77 31.34
CA PRO A 914 -19.13 7.65 30.88
C PRO A 914 -18.58 9.03 30.51
N ALA A 915 -17.30 9.28 30.80
CA ALA A 915 -16.65 10.49 30.30
C ALA A 915 -16.80 10.55 28.77
N SER A 916 -17.33 11.66 28.26
CA SER A 916 -17.44 11.87 26.83
C SER A 916 -16.05 11.85 26.22
N VAL A 917 -15.74 10.84 25.41
CA VAL A 917 -14.57 10.89 24.54
C VAL A 917 -14.92 11.91 23.45
N PRO A 918 -14.17 13.01 23.29
CA PRO A 918 -14.41 13.92 22.19
C PRO A 918 -14.25 13.16 20.88
N ASP A 919 -15.24 13.23 20.00
CA ASP A 919 -15.04 12.79 18.62
C ASP A 919 -13.83 13.53 18.06
N ALA A 920 -12.91 12.80 17.43
CA ALA A 920 -11.77 13.41 16.77
C ALA A 920 -12.30 14.37 15.70
N VAL A 921 -12.25 15.68 15.97
CA VAL A 921 -12.63 16.69 14.99
C VAL A 921 -11.65 16.54 13.84
N ARG A 922 -12.17 16.19 12.66
CA ARG A 922 -11.35 16.12 11.44
C ARG A 922 -10.59 17.44 11.32
N PRO A 923 -9.26 17.42 11.16
CA PRO A 923 -8.46 18.63 10.95
C PRO A 923 -9.11 19.52 9.88
N ALA A 924 -9.07 20.84 10.04
CA ALA A 924 -9.74 21.77 9.11
C ALA A 924 -9.34 21.55 7.63
N LYS A 925 -8.14 21.01 7.37
CA LYS A 925 -7.64 20.64 6.03
C LYS A 925 -8.32 19.40 5.42
N GLN A 926 -8.95 18.54 6.23
CA GLN A 926 -9.68 17.33 5.84
C GLN A 926 -11.20 17.52 5.79
N GLN A 927 -11.71 18.69 6.17
CA GLN A 927 -13.13 19.01 6.06
C GLN A 927 -13.47 19.32 4.60
N ARG A 928 -14.45 18.60 4.05
CA ARG A 928 -14.95 18.87 2.70
C ARG A 928 -15.63 20.24 2.69
N ARG A 929 -15.55 20.96 1.58
CA ARG A 929 -16.32 22.20 1.42
C ARG A 929 -17.80 21.85 1.42
N SER A 930 -18.63 22.62 2.12
CA SER A 930 -20.08 22.38 2.15
C SER A 930 -20.84 23.38 1.28
N SER A 931 -21.85 22.91 0.54
CA SER A 931 -22.85 23.76 -0.12
C SER A 931 -24.20 23.61 0.59
N ALA A 932 -24.88 24.73 0.83
CA ALA A 932 -26.19 24.74 1.47
C ALA A 932 -27.31 24.85 0.45
N TYR A 933 -28.36 24.06 0.63
CA TYR A 933 -29.55 24.02 -0.21
C TYR A 933 -30.80 24.14 0.68
N THR A 934 -31.74 24.98 0.29
CA THR A 934 -32.99 25.20 1.04
C THR A 934 -34.20 24.85 0.18
N TRP A 935 -35.03 23.95 0.68
CA TRP A 935 -36.33 23.64 0.07
C TRP A 935 -37.30 24.82 0.26
N SER A 936 -37.94 25.28 -0.82
CA SER A 936 -38.79 26.49 -0.79
C SER A 936 -40.27 26.23 -1.08
N ASN A 937 -40.65 25.05 -1.60
CA ASN A 937 -42.04 24.77 -1.97
C ASN A 937 -42.87 24.22 -0.79
N GLY A 938 -43.83 25.01 -0.29
CA GLY A 938 -44.71 24.67 0.82
C GLY A 938 -45.76 23.57 0.55
N LYS A 939 -45.96 23.15 -0.71
CA LYS A 939 -46.94 22.12 -1.11
C LYS A 939 -46.33 20.75 -1.40
N GLY A 940 -45.02 20.59 -1.21
CA GLY A 940 -44.28 19.42 -1.71
C GLY A 940 -43.99 19.51 -3.21
N GLY A 941 -43.37 18.46 -3.77
CA GLY A 941 -42.98 18.46 -5.19
C GLY A 941 -41.83 17.52 -5.50
N GLU A 942 -41.40 17.52 -6.76
CA GLU A 942 -40.28 16.70 -7.24
C GLU A 942 -38.94 17.33 -6.87
N TRP A 943 -38.03 16.52 -6.34
CA TRP A 943 -36.66 16.91 -5.97
C TRP A 943 -35.88 17.51 -7.14
N GLU A 944 -36.09 16.98 -8.34
CA GLU A 944 -35.39 17.37 -9.56
C GLU A 944 -35.85 18.73 -10.11
N ASP A 945 -37.03 19.23 -9.72
CA ASP A 945 -37.52 20.52 -10.23
C ASP A 945 -36.83 21.69 -9.53
N SER A 946 -36.02 22.44 -10.30
CA SER A 946 -35.30 23.63 -9.84
C SER A 946 -36.21 24.71 -9.24
N ALA A 947 -37.50 24.75 -9.58
CA ALA A 947 -38.45 25.70 -9.02
C ALA A 947 -38.75 25.46 -7.54
N ASN A 948 -38.51 24.24 -7.03
CA ASN A 948 -38.75 23.86 -5.64
C ASN A 948 -37.61 24.25 -4.68
N TRP A 949 -36.53 24.84 -5.21
CA TRP A 949 -35.32 25.21 -4.47
C TRP A 949 -35.10 26.73 -4.44
N GLU A 950 -34.60 27.23 -3.31
CA GLU A 950 -34.13 28.61 -3.21
C GLU A 950 -32.96 28.86 -4.20
N GLY A 951 -33.00 29.97 -4.93
CA GLY A 951 -31.96 30.31 -5.92
C GLY A 951 -31.92 29.44 -7.19
N ARG A 952 -32.91 28.55 -7.39
CA ARG A 952 -33.02 27.60 -8.53
C ARG A 952 -31.85 26.62 -8.67
N ARG A 953 -31.10 26.38 -7.59
CA ARG A 953 -29.98 25.42 -7.58
C ARG A 953 -30.37 24.22 -6.73
N ARG A 954 -30.26 23.03 -7.31
CA ARG A 954 -30.59 21.76 -6.64
C ARG A 954 -29.32 21.04 -6.17
N PRO A 955 -29.40 20.24 -5.09
CA PRO A 955 -28.33 19.33 -4.70
C PRO A 955 -28.11 18.25 -5.79
N ASN A 956 -26.94 17.61 -5.79
CA ASN A 956 -26.61 16.44 -6.62
C ASN A 956 -26.60 16.64 -8.16
N GLU A 957 -26.48 17.87 -8.67
CA GLU A 957 -26.44 18.11 -10.13
C GLU A 957 -25.18 17.54 -10.82
N LYS A 958 -25.34 16.82 -11.94
CA LYS A 958 -24.24 16.27 -12.76
C LYS A 958 -23.68 17.35 -13.69
N GLU A 959 -22.48 17.85 -13.37
CA GLU A 959 -21.75 18.81 -14.20
C GLU A 959 -20.96 18.11 -15.33
N ALA A 960 -20.71 18.82 -16.43
CA ALA A 960 -19.83 18.36 -17.52
C ALA A 960 -18.38 18.27 -17.03
N GLU A 961 -17.66 17.26 -17.52
CA GLU A 961 -16.24 17.13 -17.27
C GLU A 961 -15.45 18.01 -18.22
N TRP A 962 -14.28 18.47 -17.79
CA TRP A 962 -13.44 19.27 -18.65
C TRP A 962 -11.97 18.86 -18.61
N VAL A 963 -11.31 19.06 -19.74
CA VAL A 963 -9.86 19.21 -19.85
C VAL A 963 -9.57 20.56 -20.51
N GLN A 964 -8.45 21.19 -20.19
CA GLN A 964 -8.10 22.47 -20.77
C GLN A 964 -6.59 22.58 -20.97
N TYR A 965 -6.20 23.37 -21.97
CA TYR A 965 -4.84 23.85 -22.13
C TYR A 965 -4.78 25.33 -21.76
N GLU A 966 -3.74 25.66 -21.01
CA GLU A 966 -3.27 27.03 -20.86
C GLU A 966 -2.05 27.25 -21.74
N PHE A 967 -2.06 28.39 -22.44
CA PHE A 967 -0.96 28.83 -23.30
C PHE A 967 -0.15 29.90 -22.59
N GLU A 968 1.16 29.93 -22.86
CA GLU A 968 2.05 30.99 -22.34
C GLU A 968 1.69 32.36 -22.92
N GLU A 969 1.24 32.39 -24.17
CA GLU A 969 0.73 33.57 -24.86
C GLU A 969 -0.57 33.22 -25.61
N PRO A 970 -1.49 34.18 -25.83
CA PRO A 970 -2.70 33.97 -26.63
C PRO A 970 -2.39 33.36 -28.01
N ARG A 971 -3.15 32.34 -28.42
CA ARG A 971 -2.95 31.64 -29.70
C ARG A 971 -4.18 31.74 -30.60
N LYS A 972 -3.96 31.90 -31.91
CA LYS A 972 -4.99 31.77 -32.95
C LYS A 972 -5.28 30.30 -33.27
N ILE A 973 -6.52 29.89 -33.06
CA ILE A 973 -6.95 28.49 -33.15
C ILE A 973 -7.98 28.35 -34.27
N SER A 974 -7.77 27.36 -35.15
CA SER A 974 -8.66 27.07 -36.29
C SER A 974 -9.38 25.73 -36.17
N GLY A 975 -9.01 24.89 -35.20
CA GLY A 975 -9.62 23.59 -34.96
C GLY A 975 -8.92 22.78 -33.86
N VAL A 976 -9.46 21.59 -33.60
CA VAL A 976 -8.86 20.60 -32.69
C VAL A 976 -8.95 19.18 -33.29
N LYS A 977 -8.16 18.26 -32.77
CA LYS A 977 -8.30 16.82 -32.96
C LYS A 977 -8.27 16.11 -31.61
N VAL A 978 -9.20 15.20 -31.35
CA VAL A 978 -9.26 14.43 -30.09
C VAL A 978 -9.25 12.94 -30.43
N TYR A 979 -8.37 12.17 -29.82
CA TYR A 979 -8.38 10.71 -29.91
C TYR A 979 -8.96 10.16 -28.61
N TRP A 980 -10.14 9.55 -28.67
CA TRP A 980 -10.81 9.02 -27.48
C TRP A 980 -10.23 7.67 -27.06
N HIS A 981 -10.08 7.50 -25.75
CA HIS A 981 -9.78 6.23 -25.12
C HIS A 981 -11.05 5.52 -24.67
N ALA A 982 -11.21 4.28 -25.11
CA ALA A 982 -12.28 3.39 -24.72
C ALA A 982 -11.81 1.94 -24.85
N ASN A 983 -12.03 1.13 -23.82
CA ASN A 983 -11.54 -0.25 -23.75
C ASN A 983 -12.66 -1.31 -23.91
N GLY A 984 -13.88 -0.89 -24.27
CA GLY A 984 -15.06 -1.76 -24.36
C GLY A 984 -15.61 -2.23 -23.00
N GLY A 985 -14.98 -1.83 -21.89
CA GLY A 985 -15.37 -2.15 -20.52
C GLY A 985 -15.87 -0.91 -19.76
N ASP A 986 -15.10 -0.50 -18.75
CA ASP A 986 -15.40 0.61 -17.85
C ASP A 986 -15.07 2.00 -18.42
N ARG A 987 -14.49 2.06 -19.63
CA ARG A 987 -14.16 3.29 -20.35
C ARG A 987 -14.81 3.32 -21.73
N ARG A 988 -15.62 4.34 -21.98
CA ARG A 988 -16.32 4.59 -23.25
C ARG A 988 -16.05 6.00 -23.75
N VAL A 989 -16.38 6.26 -25.01
CA VAL A 989 -16.39 7.63 -25.55
C VAL A 989 -17.45 8.48 -24.82
N PRO A 990 -17.27 9.81 -24.70
CA PRO A 990 -18.29 10.64 -24.07
C PRO A 990 -19.60 10.61 -24.86
N GLU A 991 -20.71 10.93 -24.19
CA GLU A 991 -22.02 11.11 -24.82
C GLU A 991 -22.01 12.31 -25.77
N SER A 992 -21.39 13.41 -25.34
CA SER A 992 -21.17 14.59 -26.17
C SER A 992 -19.98 15.39 -25.67
N TRP A 993 -19.41 16.23 -26.53
CA TRP A 993 -18.35 17.16 -26.14
C TRP A 993 -18.41 18.45 -26.95
N ARG A 994 -17.81 19.51 -26.42
CA ARG A 994 -17.69 20.81 -27.09
C ARG A 994 -16.39 21.51 -26.71
N ILE A 995 -16.03 22.53 -27.50
CA ILE A 995 -14.90 23.42 -27.20
C ILE A 995 -15.39 24.77 -26.70
N LEU A 996 -14.81 25.21 -25.59
CA LEU A 996 -14.88 26.58 -25.08
C LEU A 996 -13.51 27.24 -25.22
N TYR A 997 -13.51 28.56 -25.38
CA TYR A 997 -12.29 29.37 -25.33
C TYR A 997 -12.46 30.52 -24.35
N ARG A 998 -11.36 30.91 -23.70
CA ARG A 998 -11.34 32.05 -22.79
C ARG A 998 -10.87 33.29 -23.56
N HIS A 999 -11.68 34.34 -23.52
CA HIS A 999 -11.37 35.64 -24.13
C HIS A 999 -11.74 36.75 -23.14
N GLN A 1000 -10.76 37.58 -22.77
CA GLN A 1000 -10.91 38.66 -21.79
C GLN A 1000 -11.51 38.16 -20.45
N GLY A 1001 -11.00 37.04 -19.96
CA GLY A 1001 -11.41 36.44 -18.68
C GLY A 1001 -12.77 35.73 -18.71
N ARG A 1002 -13.50 35.72 -19.82
CA ARG A 1002 -14.81 35.06 -19.96
C ARG A 1002 -14.73 33.84 -20.88
N TRP A 1003 -15.42 32.76 -20.51
CA TRP A 1003 -15.58 31.58 -21.34
C TRP A 1003 -16.67 31.78 -22.39
N LYS A 1004 -16.38 31.40 -23.63
CA LYS A 1004 -17.32 31.45 -24.76
C LYS A 1004 -17.28 30.12 -25.54
N PRO A 1005 -18.42 29.61 -26.05
CA PRO A 1005 -18.43 28.48 -26.96
C PRO A 1005 -17.71 28.80 -28.28
N ALA A 1006 -16.91 27.87 -28.78
CA ALA A 1006 -16.33 27.98 -30.12
C ALA A 1006 -17.39 27.69 -31.20
N GLU A 1007 -17.46 28.54 -32.23
CA GLU A 1007 -18.38 28.38 -33.36
C GLU A 1007 -17.85 27.30 -34.31
N ALA A 1008 -18.39 26.08 -34.18
CA ALA A 1008 -17.98 24.91 -34.97
C ALA A 1008 -18.52 24.95 -36.41
N LEU A 1009 -17.67 24.60 -37.38
CA LEU A 1009 -18.01 24.50 -38.81
C LEU A 1009 -18.41 23.07 -39.23
N GLY A 1010 -18.90 22.27 -38.29
CA GLY A 1010 -19.24 20.85 -38.45
C GLY A 1010 -19.71 20.23 -37.13
N SER A 1011 -19.91 18.92 -37.11
CA SER A 1011 -20.30 18.16 -35.91
C SER A 1011 -19.10 17.84 -34.99
N TYR A 1012 -19.39 17.38 -33.78
CA TYR A 1012 -18.41 16.88 -32.80
C TYR A 1012 -18.46 15.34 -32.76
N PRO A 1013 -17.59 14.63 -33.50
CA PRO A 1013 -17.64 13.17 -33.58
C PRO A 1013 -17.04 12.49 -32.33
N VAL A 1014 -17.45 11.23 -32.09
CA VAL A 1014 -17.01 10.38 -30.97
C VAL A 1014 -16.58 8.98 -31.45
N GLU A 1015 -15.99 8.92 -32.63
CA GLU A 1015 -15.57 7.67 -33.27
C GLU A 1015 -14.32 7.09 -32.58
N LEU A 1016 -14.25 5.76 -32.53
CA LEU A 1016 -13.12 4.99 -32.01
C LEU A 1016 -12.02 4.84 -33.05
N ASP A 1017 -10.82 4.51 -32.58
CA ASP A 1017 -9.65 4.14 -33.39
C ASP A 1017 -9.16 5.23 -34.36
N GLN A 1018 -9.56 6.49 -34.15
CA GLN A 1018 -9.19 7.62 -35.00
C GLN A 1018 -9.22 8.98 -34.28
N PHE A 1019 -8.63 10.00 -34.91
CA PHE A 1019 -8.77 11.40 -34.49
C PHE A 1019 -10.12 11.99 -34.89
N ASN A 1020 -10.87 12.44 -33.88
CA ASN A 1020 -12.10 13.22 -34.02
C ASN A 1020 -11.75 14.69 -34.23
N LYS A 1021 -11.84 15.15 -35.50
CA LYS A 1021 -11.42 16.49 -35.93
C LYS A 1021 -12.59 17.45 -35.99
N VAL A 1022 -12.44 18.64 -35.41
CA VAL A 1022 -13.42 19.74 -35.49
C VAL A 1022 -12.73 21.03 -35.93
N LYS A 1023 -13.33 21.77 -36.87
CA LYS A 1023 -12.86 23.09 -37.32
C LYS A 1023 -13.76 24.18 -36.75
N PHE A 1024 -13.18 25.34 -36.46
CA PHE A 1024 -13.87 26.50 -35.91
C PHE A 1024 -13.71 27.73 -36.81
N LYS A 1025 -14.63 28.68 -36.69
CA LYS A 1025 -14.32 30.07 -37.03
C LYS A 1025 -13.14 30.53 -36.17
N VAL A 1026 -12.09 31.06 -36.78
CA VAL A 1026 -10.82 31.35 -36.08
C VAL A 1026 -11.05 32.29 -34.90
N PHE A 1027 -10.51 31.94 -33.74
CA PHE A 1027 -10.53 32.76 -32.53
C PHE A 1027 -9.14 32.80 -31.87
N GLU A 1028 -8.91 33.83 -31.07
CA GLU A 1028 -7.71 34.01 -30.26
C GLU A 1028 -8.03 33.80 -28.79
N ALA A 1029 -7.22 32.99 -28.10
CA ALA A 1029 -7.48 32.62 -26.70
C ALA A 1029 -6.20 32.33 -25.93
N ASP A 1030 -6.20 32.66 -24.64
CA ASP A 1030 -5.14 32.32 -23.69
C ASP A 1030 -5.37 30.93 -23.06
N ARG A 1031 -6.62 30.45 -23.06
CA ARG A 1031 -7.00 29.10 -22.66
C ARG A 1031 -8.06 28.52 -23.58
N ILE A 1032 -7.96 27.22 -23.83
CA ILE A 1032 -8.98 26.43 -24.51
C ILE A 1032 -9.41 25.29 -23.62
N ARG A 1033 -10.71 25.00 -23.59
CA ARG A 1033 -11.29 23.94 -22.77
C ARG A 1033 -12.13 23.03 -23.65
N LEU A 1034 -11.94 21.74 -23.49
CA LEU A 1034 -12.86 20.71 -23.94
C LEU A 1034 -13.77 20.36 -22.77
N GLU A 1035 -15.07 20.53 -22.96
CA GLU A 1035 -16.11 20.05 -22.05
C GLU A 1035 -16.74 18.77 -22.62
N ALA A 1036 -16.87 17.73 -21.82
CA ALA A 1036 -17.42 16.43 -22.19
C ALA A 1036 -18.51 16.00 -21.20
N HIS A 1037 -19.67 15.61 -21.72
CA HIS A 1037 -20.69 14.90 -20.96
C HIS A 1037 -20.41 13.40 -21.06
N LEU A 1038 -20.11 12.78 -19.91
CA LEU A 1038 -19.83 11.34 -19.85
C LEU A 1038 -21.12 10.53 -19.85
N GLN A 1039 -21.09 9.41 -20.56
CA GLN A 1039 -22.17 8.43 -20.48
C GLN A 1039 -22.38 7.97 -19.02
N PRO A 1040 -23.61 7.72 -18.57
CA PRO A 1040 -23.88 7.25 -17.21
C PRO A 1040 -23.12 5.95 -16.90
N GLY A 1041 -22.48 5.91 -15.73
CA GLY A 1041 -21.87 4.70 -15.18
C GLY A 1041 -20.57 4.26 -15.84
N VAL A 1042 -19.94 5.08 -16.72
CA VAL A 1042 -18.65 4.76 -17.35
C VAL A 1042 -17.71 5.97 -17.43
N SER A 1043 -16.41 5.71 -17.33
CA SER A 1043 -15.37 6.74 -17.51
C SER A 1043 -15.27 7.08 -19.00
N ALA A 1044 -14.75 8.26 -19.33
CA ALA A 1044 -14.19 8.50 -20.66
C ALA A 1044 -12.75 8.95 -20.54
N GLY A 1045 -11.95 8.71 -21.58
CA GLY A 1045 -10.59 9.18 -21.62
C GLY A 1045 -10.20 9.71 -22.98
N ILE A 1046 -9.07 10.41 -23.01
CA ILE A 1046 -8.45 10.96 -24.18
C ILE A 1046 -7.03 10.42 -24.21
N HIS A 1047 -6.69 9.74 -25.30
CA HIS A 1047 -5.32 9.37 -25.62
C HIS A 1047 -4.52 10.60 -26.01
N GLU A 1048 -5.06 11.44 -26.91
CA GLU A 1048 -4.34 12.61 -27.41
C GLU A 1048 -5.32 13.73 -27.79
N TRP A 1049 -4.98 14.98 -27.44
CA TRP A 1049 -5.72 16.19 -27.81
C TRP A 1049 -4.80 17.23 -28.46
N ARG A 1050 -5.04 17.49 -29.76
CA ARG A 1050 -4.23 18.38 -30.59
C ARG A 1050 -4.97 19.68 -30.90
N ILE A 1051 -4.25 20.79 -30.81
CA ILE A 1051 -4.72 22.10 -31.27
C ILE A 1051 -4.25 22.33 -32.71
N LEU A 1052 -5.14 22.76 -33.59
CA LEU A 1052 -4.81 23.13 -34.97
C LEU A 1052 -4.56 24.64 -35.02
N PRO A 1053 -3.29 25.08 -35.13
CA PRO A 1053 -2.99 26.50 -35.31
C PRO A 1053 -3.55 26.99 -36.65
N GLN A 1054 -3.70 28.30 -36.80
CA GLN A 1054 -3.82 28.89 -38.12
C GLN A 1054 -2.47 28.67 -38.84
N GLY A 1055 -2.45 27.82 -39.87
CA GLY A 1055 -1.24 27.67 -40.69
C GLY A 1055 -0.89 28.99 -41.40
N PRO A 1056 0.39 29.30 -41.66
CA PRO A 1056 0.72 30.27 -42.68
C PRO A 1056 0.15 29.73 -44.01
N ARG A 1057 -0.44 30.62 -44.82
CA ARG A 1057 -0.66 30.30 -46.23
C ARG A 1057 0.67 30.13 -46.94
#